data_AF-A0A928D444-F1
#
_entry.id   AF-A0A928D444-F1
#
_cell.length_a   1.000
_cell.length_b   1.000
_cell.length_c   1.000
_cell.angle_alpha   90.00
_cell.angle_beta   90.00
_cell.angle_gamma   90.00
#
_symmetry.space_group_name_H-M   'P 1'
#
loop_
_entity.id
_entity.type
_entity.pdbx_description
1 polymer ?
#
loop_
_entity_poly.entity_id
_entity_poly.type
_entity_poly.pdbx_seq_one_letter_code
_entity_poly.pdbx_strand_id
1 'polypeptide(L)'
;MKKLFLLLLSLSAWPVSVWADYEAKFTAEAVKSAKYVYGASAGTIDGTPCLVIKGASCWGVELPAAEYANQKCTLTYEYKLDNVGANDSTDSNAGFKVQIVYTVDGKNRYTHREPLRGSSDWQSNTLKITFPENVSKIMLEVSAPSGKAYIRKLKLTGNNAAVSRSRNAQFQTVAPTAKPPVIDGEFSLDEWKSAACDHAFISKSDHRQSLREVSLFYTFDSHNLYLALLSVLPPPPQKLTGDDRAVIELTDPEGRKHTFNIYANNSNDLPDGSRYYASRSGRIHVDAQLSDTPRWISEIAIPWQALNRSDAPDGETWQLQVRRVWLNPAEEAVLSPEPLQLTLGSSKVASSIRLGLRGEACRVNFAFFNPTRQVHDLQIDLLIRSLEVPQNMNRNLTLQPGERIAFEQYFMLGRPLDRKVTVTVKDKNTGHLIYSREVDWNISSGLAFHDPDPPITMNFGLAPSQQRIIAKVESASAARFSDIKSVRFKIINADNVVKQIVTAERKAPGYYYQDWNYPPLPVGEYFVVAELVHNNGHTEALRKSFWIRNFDWENTQVAMERMVPPPFVPLQSSGNEIKALQTGYNIDGMFWNKVFALNENILSGNVKLVFNGNVVATDHAEFTEHADDLIVRKSHHSAPGLKVELLQEYEFDGVCKATFKFIPESGVKCESLYIDIPLKASVAQLLHNTGKGCRSNDSMWVPAGSGTVFKYRCTRNFINYPSYFYLGGIFKGFCHFSDEIPAPFDAVSEAVTHEIIRNDSSVTLRVHLAPAGKNLPLKEFDYVCGFQPTPVKPRPQGFRQWAGGMTITQFPNTYMKNGISHYKQCFSDARLGHPLVCYNNDYGFIDYLLTHRQDNAGDQEIRRWIADFLKKNDMTDEKWEEVLFEGDKASVSERMYQTAYFGRNKLLHLYANPRAGYRNWPESEMYDDEWMDWGFRQPDDSYYHRIPVKSYSDMFLYRLRDFLRRFPLVQGVYYDCLYPNKSISPFLGGRYLAPNRYSFTCDIFHMRELMKRSLKLMAMERRFLPCDRNYPWLEIHMTDCNMAPVVGLATFNLNWEMNFGRMDYQDRFPEEFNLVQTLGTQTGTIPGVIVQTSGSVAEREHQQRTLLAVGFAFDVLNFYDAGSCEDQLSGYYPKTLSLVRQFGYGTGEVEHFPGYLPEANPVKCTPAQVRITTLKHKDGRLMLLVGNLGEKCQVKLTVPDNFVDLVNAENGQRIVNHSFELKKHDNAILTGRWK
;
A
#
# COMPACT_ATOMS: atom_id res chain seq x y z
N MET A 1 10.68 -56.19 -23.61
CA MET A 1 9.62 -56.43 -22.60
C MET A 1 10.09 -56.39 -21.14
N LYS A 2 11.26 -56.92 -20.74
CA LYS A 2 11.77 -56.76 -19.35
C LYS A 2 12.36 -55.37 -19.00
N LYS A 3 12.53 -54.46 -19.97
CA LYS A 3 12.92 -53.05 -19.73
C LYS A 3 11.74 -52.06 -19.59
N LEU A 4 10.49 -52.53 -19.71
CA LEU A 4 9.29 -51.67 -19.55
C LEU A 4 8.63 -51.83 -18.16
N PHE A 5 9.04 -52.84 -17.37
CA PHE A 5 8.47 -53.15 -16.06
C PHE A 5 9.18 -52.45 -14.88
N LEU A 6 10.25 -51.68 -15.15
CA LEU A 6 11.00 -50.90 -14.15
C LEU A 6 10.68 -49.39 -14.20
N LEU A 7 9.79 -48.96 -15.09
CA LEU A 7 9.41 -47.55 -15.24
C LEU A 7 7.99 -47.22 -14.71
N LEU A 8 7.25 -48.21 -14.16
CA LEU A 8 5.83 -48.05 -13.82
C LEU A 8 5.44 -48.43 -12.38
N LEU A 9 6.40 -48.59 -11.47
CA LEU A 9 6.14 -48.92 -10.05
C LEU A 9 6.63 -47.88 -9.03
N SER A 10 6.73 -46.59 -9.41
CA SER A 10 7.07 -45.49 -8.47
C SER A 10 6.03 -44.37 -8.40
N LEU A 11 4.75 -44.65 -8.63
CA LEU A 11 3.67 -43.66 -8.46
C LEU A 11 2.57 -44.20 -7.56
N SER A 12 2.82 -44.20 -6.24
CA SER A 12 1.79 -44.07 -5.22
C SER A 12 2.40 -43.52 -3.92
N ALA A 13 1.64 -42.61 -3.29
CA ALA A 13 1.87 -41.91 -2.01
C ALA A 13 2.82 -40.70 -1.98
N TRP A 14 2.26 -39.49 -2.10
CA TRP A 14 2.79 -38.28 -1.46
C TRP A 14 1.71 -37.70 -0.54
N PRO A 15 1.98 -37.51 0.76
CA PRO A 15 1.06 -36.88 1.70
C PRO A 15 0.98 -35.37 1.49
N VAL A 16 -0.16 -34.79 1.91
CA VAL A 16 -0.43 -33.35 2.01
C VAL A 16 0.70 -32.66 2.79
N SER A 17 1.41 -31.70 2.19
CA SER A 17 2.52 -30.98 2.82
C SER A 17 2.00 -29.90 3.79
N VAL A 18 1.99 -30.24 5.08
CA VAL A 18 2.10 -29.29 6.19
C VAL A 18 3.45 -28.59 6.08
N TRP A 19 3.52 -27.25 6.10
CA TRP A 19 4.83 -26.55 6.07
C TRP A 19 5.72 -27.03 7.22
N ALA A 20 6.94 -27.44 6.87
CA ALA A 20 7.62 -28.53 7.54
C ALA A 20 8.40 -28.14 8.81
N ASP A 21 7.78 -28.35 9.97
CA ASP A 21 8.53 -28.90 11.10
C ASP A 21 8.92 -30.33 10.72
N TYR A 22 10.21 -30.59 10.48
CA TYR A 22 10.67 -31.96 10.27
C TYR A 22 11.01 -32.59 11.62
N GLU A 23 10.32 -33.66 12.00
CA GLU A 23 10.69 -34.48 13.16
C GLU A 23 11.05 -35.89 12.70
N ALA A 24 12.28 -36.32 12.99
CA ALA A 24 12.75 -37.63 12.59
C ALA A 24 12.06 -38.73 13.40
N LYS A 25 11.37 -39.64 12.71
CA LYS A 25 10.84 -40.88 13.31
C LYS A 25 11.91 -41.97 13.24
N PHE A 26 12.25 -42.57 14.37
CA PHE A 26 13.28 -43.60 14.46
C PHE A 26 12.69 -45.02 14.54
N THR A 27 11.84 -45.37 13.57
CA THR A 27 11.40 -46.76 13.36
C THR A 27 12.38 -47.49 12.44
N ALA A 28 12.42 -48.83 12.48
CA ALA A 28 13.34 -49.61 11.64
C ALA A 28 13.16 -49.36 10.14
N GLU A 29 11.92 -49.14 9.69
CA GLU A 29 11.60 -48.79 8.30
C GLU A 29 12.02 -47.35 7.95
N ALA A 30 11.74 -46.38 8.83
CA ALA A 30 12.10 -44.97 8.60
C ALA A 30 13.62 -44.75 8.58
N VAL A 31 14.37 -45.47 9.42
CA VAL A 31 15.84 -45.41 9.39
C VAL A 31 16.38 -46.01 8.10
N LYS A 32 15.82 -47.11 7.60
CA LYS A 32 16.25 -47.76 6.34
C LYS A 32 15.87 -46.98 5.08
N SER A 33 14.77 -46.22 5.10
CA SER A 33 14.29 -45.45 3.95
C SER A 33 14.98 -44.09 3.78
N ALA A 34 15.87 -43.71 4.70
CA ALA A 34 16.62 -42.46 4.60
C ALA A 34 17.56 -42.47 3.39
N LYS A 35 17.90 -41.25 2.92
CA LYS A 35 18.66 -41.05 1.68
C LYS A 35 20.04 -41.71 1.70
N TYR A 36 20.69 -41.69 2.87
CA TYR A 36 21.95 -42.41 3.12
C TYR A 36 21.87 -43.12 4.46
N VAL A 37 22.20 -44.41 4.49
CA VAL A 37 22.23 -45.23 5.70
C VAL A 37 23.42 -46.16 5.59
N TYR A 38 24.43 -45.93 6.41
CA TYR A 38 25.59 -46.80 6.52
C TYR A 38 25.82 -47.10 7.99
N GLY A 39 25.62 -48.36 8.39
CA GLY A 39 25.78 -48.84 9.78
C GLY A 39 24.94 -48.12 10.87
N ALA A 40 23.88 -47.43 10.47
CA ALA A 40 22.86 -46.86 11.35
C ALA A 40 21.65 -47.79 11.50
N SER A 41 21.06 -47.85 12.70
CA SER A 41 19.90 -48.69 13.00
C SER A 41 18.93 -47.98 13.94
N ALA A 42 17.63 -48.27 13.85
CA ALA A 42 16.69 -47.90 14.90
C ALA A 42 16.91 -48.75 16.15
N GLY A 43 16.75 -48.15 17.33
CA GLY A 43 16.80 -48.84 18.61
C GLY A 43 15.95 -48.13 19.66
N THR A 44 15.94 -48.68 20.87
CA THR A 44 15.24 -48.10 22.02
C THR A 44 16.19 -48.04 23.21
N ILE A 45 16.22 -46.90 23.88
CA ILE A 45 16.90 -46.69 25.16
C ILE A 45 15.88 -46.11 26.13
N ASP A 46 15.77 -46.71 27.31
CA ASP A 46 14.82 -46.31 28.37
C ASP A 46 13.37 -46.20 27.85
N GLY A 47 12.98 -47.15 26.99
CA GLY A 47 11.66 -47.19 26.35
C GLY A 47 11.42 -46.14 25.26
N THR A 48 12.38 -45.24 24.98
CA THR A 48 12.23 -44.19 23.97
C THR A 48 12.91 -44.59 22.65
N PRO A 49 12.23 -44.48 21.49
CA PRO A 49 12.83 -44.72 20.19
C PRO A 49 13.99 -43.76 19.90
N CYS A 50 15.09 -44.29 19.38
CA CYS A 50 16.29 -43.54 19.04
C CYS A 50 16.98 -44.08 17.78
N LEU A 51 17.71 -43.22 17.10
CA LEU A 51 18.66 -43.60 16.07
C LEU A 51 19.96 -44.03 16.72
N VAL A 52 20.49 -45.20 16.35
CA VAL A 52 21.76 -45.73 16.84
C VAL A 52 22.76 -45.75 15.70
N ILE A 53 23.84 -44.98 15.84
CA ILE A 53 24.99 -44.96 14.92
C ILE A 53 26.13 -45.73 15.58
N LYS A 54 26.67 -46.77 14.92
CA LYS A 54 27.76 -47.60 15.48
C LYS A 54 28.96 -47.64 14.55
N GLY A 55 30.16 -47.40 15.06
CA GLY A 55 31.38 -47.41 14.24
C GLY A 55 31.37 -46.27 13.20
N ALA A 56 32.06 -46.46 12.07
CA ALA A 56 32.14 -45.48 10.98
C ALA A 56 30.86 -45.45 10.15
N SER A 57 29.82 -44.81 10.70
CA SER A 57 28.44 -44.92 10.23
C SER A 57 27.78 -43.56 10.06
N CYS A 58 26.86 -43.45 9.09
CA CYS A 58 26.11 -42.23 8.82
C CYS A 58 24.64 -42.52 8.50
N TRP A 59 23.81 -41.51 8.75
CA TRP A 59 22.39 -41.50 8.45
C TRP A 59 22.01 -40.10 7.96
N GLY A 60 21.35 -40.01 6.80
CA GLY A 60 20.99 -38.72 6.23
C GLY A 60 19.64 -38.73 5.51
N VAL A 61 18.86 -37.67 5.73
CA VAL A 61 17.55 -37.45 5.09
C VAL A 61 17.57 -36.16 4.27
N GLU A 62 17.02 -36.22 3.07
CA GLU A 62 16.87 -35.05 2.19
C GLU A 62 15.55 -34.34 2.52
N LEU A 63 15.61 -33.04 2.73
CA LEU A 63 14.47 -32.20 3.08
C LEU A 63 14.02 -31.35 1.86
N PRO A 64 12.72 -31.02 1.74
CA PRO A 64 12.20 -30.25 0.61
C PRO A 64 12.73 -28.82 0.62
N ALA A 65 13.76 -28.54 -0.20
CA ALA A 65 14.48 -27.27 -0.17
C ALA A 65 13.59 -26.04 -0.40
N ALA A 66 12.59 -26.16 -1.28
CA ALA A 66 11.63 -25.10 -1.57
C ALA A 66 10.80 -24.69 -0.34
N GLU A 67 10.53 -25.62 0.59
CA GLU A 67 9.72 -25.34 1.77
C GLU A 67 10.50 -24.58 2.84
N TYR A 68 11.82 -24.75 2.88
CA TYR A 68 12.70 -24.09 3.84
C TYR A 68 13.43 -22.86 3.27
N ALA A 69 13.26 -22.57 1.98
CA ALA A 69 13.89 -21.43 1.31
C ALA A 69 13.55 -20.10 2.01
N ASN A 70 14.59 -19.28 2.24
CA ASN A 70 14.48 -18.01 2.96
C ASN A 70 13.98 -18.11 4.42
N GLN A 71 13.97 -19.30 5.03
CA GLN A 71 13.52 -19.50 6.41
C GLN A 71 14.68 -19.50 7.40
N LYS A 72 14.47 -18.88 8.56
CA LYS A 72 15.29 -19.12 9.76
C LYS A 72 14.77 -20.39 10.42
N CYS A 73 15.59 -21.42 10.54
CA CYS A 73 15.20 -22.67 11.18
C CYS A 73 16.04 -22.96 12.43
N THR A 74 15.50 -23.77 13.32
CA THR A 74 16.12 -24.22 14.57
C THR A 74 16.08 -25.74 14.59
N LEU A 75 17.24 -26.39 14.51
CA LEU A 75 17.41 -27.83 14.67
C LEU A 75 17.65 -28.14 16.15
N THR A 76 16.73 -28.87 16.80
CA THR A 76 16.89 -29.39 18.16
C THR A 76 17.07 -30.89 18.13
N TYR A 77 17.93 -31.45 19.00
CA TYR A 77 18.07 -32.89 19.17
C TYR A 77 18.65 -33.24 20.53
N GLU A 78 18.36 -34.45 21.01
CA GLU A 78 19.03 -35.06 22.17
C GLU A 78 19.98 -36.15 21.69
N TYR A 79 21.17 -36.24 22.27
CA TYR A 79 22.14 -37.27 21.94
C TYR A 79 22.82 -37.89 23.18
N LYS A 80 23.26 -39.14 23.08
CA LYS A 80 24.07 -39.86 24.07
C LYS A 80 25.24 -40.53 23.35
N LEU A 81 26.45 -40.50 23.92
CA LEU A 81 27.66 -41.09 23.32
C LEU A 81 28.25 -42.19 24.21
N ASP A 82 28.65 -43.31 23.61
CA ASP A 82 29.41 -44.38 24.25
C ASP A 82 30.75 -44.57 23.50
N ASN A 83 31.85 -44.09 24.08
CA ASN A 83 33.23 -44.24 23.60
C ASN A 83 33.46 -43.75 22.16
N VAL A 84 32.83 -42.64 21.76
CA VAL A 84 32.97 -42.07 20.41
C VAL A 84 34.29 -41.33 20.26
N GLY A 85 35.10 -41.66 19.24
CA GLY A 85 36.36 -40.94 18.98
C GLY A 85 37.47 -41.18 20.01
N ALA A 86 37.40 -42.25 20.82
CA ALA A 86 38.34 -42.54 21.90
C ALA A 86 39.76 -42.97 21.44
N ASN A 87 39.94 -43.37 20.17
CA ASN A 87 41.20 -43.93 19.66
C ASN A 87 41.86 -43.15 18.50
N ASP A 88 41.32 -42.01 18.06
CA ASP A 88 41.84 -41.28 16.88
C ASP A 88 42.54 -39.96 17.24
N SER A 89 43.84 -39.91 16.94
CA SER A 89 44.74 -38.76 17.07
C SER A 89 44.39 -37.62 16.11
N THR A 90 44.09 -36.45 16.67
CA THR A 90 44.20 -35.08 16.09
C THR A 90 43.51 -34.71 14.76
N ASP A 91 42.82 -35.60 14.04
CA ASP A 91 42.08 -35.20 12.82
C ASP A 91 40.75 -34.50 13.16
N SER A 92 40.49 -33.31 12.61
CA SER A 92 39.34 -32.44 12.91
C SER A 92 38.00 -33.02 12.43
N ASN A 93 38.03 -34.10 11.65
CA ASN A 93 36.84 -34.81 11.21
C ASN A 93 36.43 -36.00 12.09
N ALA A 94 37.26 -36.40 13.07
CA ALA A 94 37.01 -37.58 13.90
C ALA A 94 36.10 -37.28 15.11
N GLY A 95 34.77 -37.31 14.96
CA GLY A 95 33.83 -37.36 16.08
C GLY A 95 32.35 -37.37 15.64
N PHE A 96 31.43 -37.48 16.58
CA PHE A 96 29.99 -37.48 16.29
C PHE A 96 29.51 -36.10 15.83
N LYS A 97 28.74 -36.07 14.75
CA LYS A 97 28.22 -34.85 14.11
C LYS A 97 26.75 -35.00 13.80
N VAL A 98 26.01 -33.92 14.03
CA VAL A 98 24.67 -33.68 13.47
C VAL A 98 24.75 -32.37 12.72
N GLN A 99 24.57 -32.40 11.41
CA GLN A 99 24.77 -31.25 10.53
C GLN A 99 23.69 -31.16 9.46
N ILE A 100 23.51 -29.97 8.91
CA ILE A 100 22.71 -29.72 7.73
C ILE A 100 23.64 -29.36 6.58
N VAL A 101 23.50 -30.07 5.46
CA VAL A 101 24.16 -29.80 4.19
C VAL A 101 23.15 -29.22 3.23
N TYR A 102 23.41 -28.03 2.70
CA TYR A 102 22.49 -27.41 1.75
C TYR A 102 23.22 -26.79 0.56
N THR A 103 22.59 -26.83 -0.61
CA THR A 103 23.18 -26.37 -1.88
C THR A 103 22.56 -25.04 -2.29
N VAL A 104 23.42 -24.08 -2.62
CA VAL A 104 23.02 -22.74 -3.12
C VAL A 104 23.92 -22.43 -4.31
N ASP A 105 23.33 -22.07 -5.45
CA ASP A 105 24.04 -21.81 -6.71
C ASP A 105 24.99 -22.96 -7.11
N GLY A 106 24.57 -24.20 -6.87
CA GLY A 106 25.33 -25.42 -7.19
C GLY A 106 26.49 -25.74 -6.24
N LYS A 107 26.71 -24.97 -5.16
CA LYS A 107 27.76 -25.23 -4.15
C LYS A 107 27.17 -25.68 -2.81
N ASN A 108 27.72 -26.75 -2.22
CA ASN A 108 27.30 -27.25 -0.91
C ASN A 108 27.88 -26.39 0.23
N ARG A 109 27.03 -26.11 1.21
CA ARG A 109 27.34 -25.46 2.48
C ARG A 109 26.99 -26.43 3.61
N TYR A 110 27.80 -26.43 4.66
CA TYR A 110 27.66 -27.31 5.81
C TYR A 110 27.51 -26.47 7.05
N THR A 111 26.56 -26.80 7.93
CA THR A 111 26.51 -26.19 9.25
C THR A 111 27.63 -26.78 10.10
N HIS A 112 28.80 -26.14 10.08
CA HIS A 112 29.96 -26.68 10.77
C HIS A 112 29.82 -26.50 12.29
N ARG A 113 29.96 -27.60 13.03
CA ARG A 113 30.23 -27.60 14.46
C ARG A 113 31.43 -28.49 14.73
N GLU A 114 32.14 -28.23 15.82
CA GLU A 114 33.22 -29.11 16.27
C GLU A 114 32.66 -30.51 16.56
N PRO A 115 33.32 -31.60 16.11
CA PRO A 115 32.87 -32.96 16.36
C PRO A 115 32.86 -33.27 17.85
N LEU A 116 31.81 -33.95 18.33
CA LEU A 116 31.69 -34.36 19.73
C LEU A 116 32.40 -35.71 19.95
N ARG A 117 33.14 -35.84 21.06
CA ARG A 117 33.95 -37.03 21.40
C ARG A 117 33.73 -37.47 22.85
N GLY A 118 34.10 -38.70 23.15
CA GLY A 118 34.04 -39.31 24.48
C GLY A 118 32.74 -40.07 24.74
N SER A 119 32.46 -40.28 26.02
CA SER A 119 31.20 -40.84 26.51
C SER A 119 30.40 -39.76 27.23
N SER A 120 29.10 -39.74 27.03
CA SER A 120 28.19 -38.81 27.69
C SER A 120 26.89 -39.51 28.02
N ASP A 121 26.18 -39.03 29.05
CA ASP A 121 24.75 -39.27 29.14
C ASP A 121 23.97 -38.39 28.16
N TRP A 122 22.64 -38.48 28.17
CA TRP A 122 21.78 -37.68 27.28
C TRP A 122 22.02 -36.18 27.45
N GLN A 123 22.29 -35.50 26.35
CA GLN A 123 22.48 -34.06 26.25
C GLN A 123 21.55 -33.49 25.19
N SER A 124 20.97 -32.32 25.45
CA SER A 124 20.13 -31.59 24.49
C SER A 124 20.96 -30.55 23.75
N ASN A 125 20.65 -30.35 22.47
CA ASN A 125 21.36 -29.39 21.66
C ASN A 125 20.46 -28.68 20.66
N THR A 126 20.84 -27.46 20.31
CA THR A 126 20.10 -26.57 19.41
C THR A 126 21.04 -25.88 18.44
N LEU A 127 20.72 -25.92 17.15
CA LEU A 127 21.46 -25.26 16.07
C LEU A 127 20.50 -24.36 15.28
N LYS A 128 20.83 -23.07 15.16
CA LYS A 128 20.05 -22.12 14.35
C LYS A 128 20.69 -21.97 12.97
N ILE A 129 19.89 -22.08 11.93
CA ILE A 129 20.31 -21.96 10.52
C ILE A 129 19.38 -20.99 9.80
N THR A 130 19.85 -20.30 8.77
CA THR A 130 18.98 -19.56 7.85
C THR A 130 19.29 -20.01 6.43
N PHE A 131 18.30 -20.58 5.76
CA PHE A 131 18.47 -21.02 4.37
C PHE A 131 18.25 -19.83 3.43
N PRO A 132 19.11 -19.65 2.41
CA PRO A 132 18.89 -18.64 1.37
C PRO A 132 17.64 -18.94 0.52
N GLU A 133 17.09 -17.93 -0.15
CA GLU A 133 15.93 -18.06 -1.03
C GLU A 133 16.18 -19.00 -2.22
N ASN A 134 17.40 -19.02 -2.74
CA ASN A 134 17.83 -19.86 -3.86
C ASN A 134 18.42 -21.22 -3.41
N VAL A 135 18.07 -21.71 -2.22
CA VAL A 135 18.49 -23.03 -1.77
C VAL A 135 17.84 -24.11 -2.65
N SER A 136 18.67 -24.91 -3.31
CA SER A 136 18.21 -25.93 -4.27
C SER A 136 18.16 -27.33 -3.67
N LYS A 137 18.83 -27.56 -2.53
CA LYS A 137 18.86 -28.85 -1.84
C LYS A 137 19.18 -28.67 -0.36
N ILE A 138 18.56 -29.47 0.51
CA ILE A 138 18.83 -29.50 1.96
C ILE A 138 18.88 -30.96 2.41
N MET A 139 19.85 -31.29 3.26
CA MET A 139 20.07 -32.63 3.81
C MET A 139 20.43 -32.53 5.28
N LEU A 140 19.71 -33.24 6.13
CA LEU A 140 20.04 -33.40 7.55
C LEU A 140 20.82 -34.70 7.71
N GLU A 141 22.04 -34.60 8.22
CA GLU A 141 22.99 -35.72 8.33
C GLU A 141 23.45 -35.91 9.78
N VAL A 142 23.51 -37.17 10.18
CA VAL A 142 24.06 -37.64 11.43
C VAL A 142 25.20 -38.61 11.10
N SER A 143 26.37 -38.43 11.70
CA SER A 143 27.48 -39.36 11.52
C SER A 143 28.31 -39.54 12.79
N ALA A 144 28.90 -40.72 12.94
CA ALA A 144 29.94 -41.00 13.93
C ALA A 144 31.02 -41.85 13.25
N PRO A 145 32.32 -41.61 13.50
CA PRO A 145 33.40 -42.39 12.89
C PRO A 145 33.76 -43.64 13.70
N SER A 146 33.47 -43.66 15.01
CA SER A 146 33.77 -44.76 15.93
C SER A 146 32.90 -44.68 17.18
N GLY A 147 32.88 -45.74 18.01
CA GLY A 147 32.01 -45.82 19.20
C GLY A 147 30.53 -46.01 18.85
N LYS A 148 29.64 -45.66 19.77
CA LYS A 148 28.19 -45.64 19.52
C LYS A 148 27.60 -44.28 19.89
N ALA A 149 26.75 -43.74 19.03
CA ALA A 149 25.97 -42.53 19.31
C ALA A 149 24.48 -42.83 19.18
N TYR A 150 23.69 -42.29 20.09
CA TYR A 150 22.25 -42.41 20.12
C TYR A 150 21.64 -41.02 19.95
N ILE A 151 20.61 -40.88 19.12
CA ILE A 151 19.87 -39.63 18.93
C ILE A 151 18.38 -39.85 19.13
N ARG A 152 17.73 -38.93 19.84
CA ARG A 152 16.27 -38.83 19.91
C ARG A 152 15.80 -37.38 19.78
N LYS A 153 14.50 -37.18 19.53
CA LYS A 153 13.87 -35.85 19.39
C LYS A 153 14.56 -34.92 18.38
N LEU A 154 15.07 -35.45 17.27
CA LEU A 154 15.71 -34.68 16.21
C LEU A 154 14.64 -33.95 15.39
N LYS A 155 14.54 -32.63 15.58
CA LYS A 155 13.50 -31.79 15.00
C LYS A 155 14.08 -30.51 14.40
N LEU A 156 13.70 -30.15 13.17
CA LEU A 156 14.01 -28.88 12.53
C LEU A 156 12.73 -28.03 12.46
N THR A 157 12.73 -26.85 13.09
CA THR A 157 11.56 -25.96 13.18
C THR A 157 11.82 -24.58 12.57
N GLY A 158 10.86 -24.01 11.84
CA GLY A 158 10.96 -22.65 11.28
C GLY A 158 10.60 -21.54 12.30
N ASN A 159 11.41 -20.49 12.42
CA ASN A 159 11.17 -19.29 13.22
C ASN A 159 10.70 -18.13 12.34
N ASN A 160 9.40 -18.05 12.07
CA ASN A 160 8.73 -16.79 11.74
C ASN A 160 7.44 -16.69 12.55
N ALA A 161 7.51 -15.93 13.64
CA ALA A 161 6.35 -15.37 14.32
C ALA A 161 6.12 -13.94 13.77
N ALA A 162 5.49 -13.84 12.59
CA ALA A 162 4.79 -12.66 12.09
C ALA A 162 4.13 -12.99 10.74
N VAL A 163 2.80 -12.87 10.71
CA VAL A 163 1.93 -12.84 9.52
C VAL A 163 2.04 -14.08 8.63
N SER A 164 1.23 -15.08 8.97
CA SER A 164 0.92 -16.22 8.13
C SER A 164 0.67 -15.81 6.67
N ARG A 165 1.53 -16.24 5.75
CA ARG A 165 1.18 -16.49 4.35
C ARG A 165 0.68 -17.93 4.15
N SER A 166 0.05 -18.53 5.17
CA SER A 166 -0.94 -19.58 4.90
C SER A 166 -2.18 -18.85 4.40
N ARG A 167 -2.63 -19.13 3.17
CA ARG A 167 -4.05 -18.94 2.87
C ARG A 167 -4.80 -19.68 3.98
N ASN A 168 -5.68 -18.99 4.71
CA ASN A 168 -6.49 -19.67 5.72
C ASN A 168 -7.18 -20.87 5.04
N ALA A 169 -7.18 -22.03 5.70
CA ALA A 169 -7.94 -23.17 5.21
C ALA A 169 -9.38 -22.70 4.97
N GLN A 170 -9.86 -22.85 3.74
CA GLN A 170 -11.23 -22.46 3.42
C GLN A 170 -12.16 -23.50 4.05
N PHE A 171 -13.21 -23.03 4.71
CA PHE A 171 -14.01 -23.86 5.59
C PHE A 171 -15.47 -23.45 5.55
N GLN A 172 -16.35 -24.46 5.54
CA GLN A 172 -17.80 -24.30 5.59
C GLN A 172 -18.45 -25.39 6.44
N THR A 173 -19.36 -25.01 7.34
CA THR A 173 -20.34 -25.95 7.91
C THR A 173 -21.60 -26.07 7.04
N VAL A 174 -22.08 -27.29 6.89
CA VAL A 174 -23.32 -27.61 6.18
C VAL A 174 -24.32 -28.18 7.18
N ALA A 175 -25.50 -27.60 7.23
CA ALA A 175 -26.60 -28.15 8.00
C ALA A 175 -27.45 -29.10 7.12
N PRO A 176 -28.05 -30.15 7.71
CA PRO A 176 -28.97 -31.00 7.00
C PRO A 176 -30.25 -30.25 6.64
N THR A 177 -30.90 -30.66 5.56
CA THR A 177 -32.22 -30.17 5.18
C THR A 177 -33.32 -31.10 5.70
N ALA A 178 -34.39 -30.52 6.26
CA ALA A 178 -35.58 -31.27 6.66
C ALA A 178 -36.48 -31.61 5.46
N LYS A 179 -36.41 -30.81 4.39
CA LYS A 179 -37.14 -31.02 3.14
C LYS A 179 -36.11 -31.06 2.00
N PRO A 180 -35.88 -32.22 1.38
CA PRO A 180 -34.96 -32.34 0.26
C PRO A 180 -35.34 -31.43 -0.91
N PRO A 181 -34.36 -30.84 -1.62
CA PRO A 181 -34.63 -30.17 -2.88
C PRO A 181 -35.09 -31.18 -3.93
N VAL A 182 -35.99 -30.73 -4.81
CA VAL A 182 -36.41 -31.43 -6.01
C VAL A 182 -35.31 -31.27 -7.05
N ILE A 183 -34.92 -32.38 -7.70
CA ILE A 183 -33.89 -32.36 -8.74
C ILE A 183 -34.61 -32.37 -10.08
N ASP A 184 -34.96 -31.19 -10.59
CA ASP A 184 -35.70 -30.99 -11.84
C ASP A 184 -35.06 -29.95 -12.78
N GLY A 185 -34.00 -29.29 -12.33
CA GLY A 185 -33.26 -28.28 -13.10
C GLY A 185 -33.86 -26.89 -12.98
N GLU A 186 -34.87 -26.67 -12.14
CA GLU A 186 -35.42 -25.36 -11.81
C GLU A 186 -34.92 -24.90 -10.45
N PHE A 187 -34.11 -23.84 -10.42
CA PHE A 187 -33.58 -23.34 -9.15
C PHE A 187 -34.51 -22.31 -8.50
N SER A 188 -34.88 -22.54 -7.24
CA SER A 188 -35.50 -21.54 -6.38
C SER A 188 -34.78 -21.38 -5.03
N LEU A 189 -34.68 -20.15 -4.53
CA LEU A 189 -34.05 -19.89 -3.24
C LEU A 189 -34.86 -20.45 -2.06
N ASP A 190 -36.18 -20.55 -2.19
CA ASP A 190 -37.03 -21.08 -1.12
C ASP A 190 -36.85 -22.57 -0.89
N GLU A 191 -36.55 -23.30 -1.96
CA GLU A 191 -36.18 -24.70 -1.93
C GLU A 191 -34.79 -24.91 -1.35
N TRP A 192 -33.82 -24.12 -1.79
CA TRP A 192 -32.42 -24.21 -1.37
C TRP A 192 -32.09 -23.36 -0.14
N LYS A 193 -33.09 -22.85 0.59
CA LYS A 193 -32.91 -21.88 1.70
C LYS A 193 -32.10 -22.39 2.88
N SER A 194 -32.09 -23.71 3.10
CA SER A 194 -31.33 -24.39 4.16
C SER A 194 -29.91 -24.75 3.74
N ALA A 195 -29.56 -24.55 2.47
CA ALA A 195 -28.26 -24.91 1.93
C ALA A 195 -27.20 -23.86 2.27
N ALA A 196 -25.97 -24.36 2.45
CA ALA A 196 -24.79 -23.52 2.40
C ALA A 196 -24.55 -23.05 0.96
N CYS A 197 -23.93 -21.88 0.79
CA CYS A 197 -23.63 -21.35 -0.53
C CYS A 197 -22.30 -20.62 -0.58
N ASP A 198 -21.54 -20.90 -1.64
CA ASP A 198 -20.33 -20.18 -2.01
C ASP A 198 -20.42 -19.54 -3.39
N HIS A 199 -19.91 -18.31 -3.48
CA HIS A 199 -19.80 -17.51 -4.70
C HIS A 199 -18.33 -17.31 -5.11
N ALA A 200 -18.01 -16.38 -6.03
CA ALA A 200 -16.63 -15.93 -6.29
C ALA A 200 -15.57 -17.05 -6.53
N PHE A 201 -15.82 -17.91 -7.51
CA PHE A 201 -14.82 -18.87 -7.98
C PHE A 201 -13.55 -18.16 -8.47
N ILE A 202 -12.41 -18.81 -8.40
CA ILE A 202 -11.07 -18.28 -8.67
C ILE A 202 -10.58 -18.81 -10.01
N SER A 203 -10.15 -17.93 -10.91
CA SER A 203 -9.54 -18.35 -12.17
C SER A 203 -8.20 -19.04 -11.92
N LYS A 204 -7.95 -20.16 -12.59
CA LYS A 204 -6.65 -20.83 -12.52
C LYS A 204 -5.52 -20.04 -13.19
N SER A 205 -5.85 -19.13 -14.10
CA SER A 205 -4.86 -18.43 -14.91
C SER A 205 -4.12 -17.32 -14.15
N ASP A 206 -4.84 -16.59 -13.29
CA ASP A 206 -4.30 -15.45 -12.54
C ASP A 206 -4.48 -15.58 -11.01
N HIS A 207 -5.12 -16.64 -10.54
CA HIS A 207 -5.42 -16.91 -9.13
C HIS A 207 -6.27 -15.84 -8.44
N ARG A 208 -7.07 -15.08 -9.21
CA ARG A 208 -8.02 -14.09 -8.70
C ARG A 208 -9.47 -14.53 -8.98
N GLN A 209 -10.44 -13.86 -8.38
CA GLN A 209 -11.85 -14.11 -8.66
C GLN A 209 -12.14 -14.03 -10.17
N SER A 210 -12.78 -15.08 -10.69
CA SER A 210 -13.28 -15.11 -12.06
C SER A 210 -14.40 -14.09 -12.26
N LEU A 211 -14.36 -13.39 -13.41
CA LEU A 211 -15.42 -12.48 -13.82
C LEU A 211 -16.67 -13.23 -14.33
N ARG A 212 -16.57 -14.53 -14.58
CA ARG A 212 -17.69 -15.38 -14.97
C ARG A 212 -18.34 -15.94 -13.73
N GLU A 213 -19.56 -15.48 -13.46
CA GLU A 213 -20.26 -15.84 -12.23
C GLU A 213 -20.57 -17.33 -12.14
N VAL A 214 -20.13 -17.93 -11.03
CA VAL A 214 -20.47 -19.29 -10.62
C VAL A 214 -20.87 -19.26 -9.16
N SER A 215 -21.94 -19.96 -8.83
CA SER A 215 -22.45 -20.14 -7.47
C SER A 215 -22.70 -21.61 -7.22
N LEU A 216 -22.33 -22.09 -6.03
CA LEU A 216 -22.52 -23.48 -5.62
C LEU A 216 -23.31 -23.51 -4.33
N PHE A 217 -24.46 -24.18 -4.37
CA PHE A 217 -25.31 -24.47 -3.21
C PHE A 217 -25.18 -25.94 -2.84
N TYR A 218 -25.19 -26.23 -1.55
CA TYR A 218 -25.05 -27.60 -1.08
C TYR A 218 -25.68 -27.82 0.31
N THR A 219 -26.35 -28.96 0.45
CA THR A 219 -26.99 -29.45 1.68
C THR A 219 -27.06 -30.97 1.64
N PHE A 220 -27.57 -31.62 2.68
CA PHE A 220 -27.73 -33.06 2.73
C PHE A 220 -28.93 -33.48 3.56
N ASP A 221 -29.39 -34.71 3.37
CA ASP A 221 -30.29 -35.41 4.29
C ASP A 221 -29.67 -36.77 4.67
N SER A 222 -30.44 -37.63 5.34
CA SER A 222 -29.99 -38.96 5.74
C SER A 222 -29.61 -39.89 4.59
N HIS A 223 -30.02 -39.60 3.36
CA HIS A 223 -29.88 -40.48 2.19
C HIS A 223 -28.95 -39.91 1.11
N ASN A 224 -28.95 -38.59 0.90
CA ASN A 224 -28.23 -37.96 -0.21
C ASN A 224 -27.48 -36.68 0.21
N LEU A 225 -26.39 -36.42 -0.50
CA LEU A 225 -25.77 -35.11 -0.66
C LEU A 225 -26.40 -34.40 -1.86
N TYR A 226 -26.85 -33.16 -1.67
CA TYR A 226 -27.47 -32.34 -2.70
C TYR A 226 -26.55 -31.18 -3.10
N LEU A 227 -26.36 -30.98 -4.41
CA LEU A 227 -25.54 -29.90 -4.99
C LEU A 227 -26.33 -29.18 -6.09
N ALA A 228 -26.32 -27.85 -6.09
CA ALA A 228 -26.80 -27.03 -7.19
C ALA A 228 -25.72 -26.05 -7.66
N LEU A 229 -25.36 -26.13 -8.94
CA LEU A 229 -24.38 -25.25 -9.58
C LEU A 229 -25.08 -24.30 -10.54
N LEU A 230 -24.89 -23.00 -10.33
CA LEU A 230 -25.41 -21.95 -11.19
C LEU A 230 -24.22 -21.27 -11.88
N SER A 231 -24.12 -21.41 -13.20
CA SER A 231 -23.06 -20.81 -14.02
C SER A 231 -23.67 -19.85 -15.04
N VAL A 232 -23.06 -18.67 -15.21
CA VAL A 232 -23.42 -17.76 -16.30
C VAL A 232 -23.25 -18.41 -17.68
N LEU A 233 -24.16 -18.11 -18.62
CA LEU A 233 -24.05 -18.51 -20.02
C LEU A 233 -23.22 -17.49 -20.83
N PRO A 234 -22.50 -17.92 -21.89
CA PRO A 234 -21.86 -17.00 -22.82
C PRO A 234 -22.87 -16.09 -23.52
N PRO A 235 -22.55 -14.81 -23.77
CA PRO A 235 -23.40 -13.91 -24.53
C PRO A 235 -23.43 -14.33 -26.02
N PRO A 236 -24.55 -14.14 -26.74
CA PRO A 236 -24.61 -14.40 -28.17
C PRO A 236 -23.49 -13.66 -28.95
N PRO A 237 -22.92 -14.25 -30.01
CA PRO A 237 -23.26 -15.55 -30.61
C PRO A 237 -22.55 -16.75 -29.95
N GLN A 238 -21.74 -16.54 -28.90
CA GLN A 238 -21.04 -17.62 -28.21
C GLN A 238 -22.05 -18.56 -27.52
N LYS A 239 -21.80 -19.87 -27.59
CA LYS A 239 -22.65 -20.91 -27.01
C LYS A 239 -21.78 -21.85 -26.20
N LEU A 240 -22.37 -22.44 -25.15
CA LEU A 240 -21.78 -23.62 -24.53
C LEU A 240 -21.63 -24.71 -25.59
N THR A 241 -20.43 -25.23 -25.71
CA THR A 241 -20.11 -26.43 -26.48
C THR A 241 -20.52 -27.67 -25.69
N GLY A 242 -20.52 -28.85 -26.34
CA GLY A 242 -20.79 -30.11 -25.64
C GLY A 242 -19.76 -30.47 -24.56
N ASP A 243 -18.55 -29.90 -24.66
CA ASP A 243 -17.42 -30.21 -23.79
C ASP A 243 -17.26 -29.24 -22.62
N ASP A 244 -18.08 -28.17 -22.58
CA ASP A 244 -18.23 -27.31 -21.40
C ASP A 244 -18.75 -28.15 -20.23
N ARG A 245 -18.02 -28.13 -19.11
CA ARG A 245 -18.33 -28.99 -17.97
C ARG A 245 -18.10 -28.34 -16.62
N ALA A 246 -18.72 -28.93 -15.61
CA ALA A 246 -18.30 -28.80 -14.22
C ALA A 246 -17.61 -30.11 -13.79
N VAL A 247 -16.62 -29.99 -12.91
CA VAL A 247 -15.95 -31.15 -12.31
C VAL A 247 -16.06 -31.02 -10.80
N ILE A 248 -16.67 -32.01 -10.17
CA ILE A 248 -16.85 -32.08 -8.72
C ILE A 248 -15.93 -33.15 -8.18
N GLU A 249 -15.06 -32.78 -7.24
CA GLU A 249 -14.18 -33.70 -6.53
C GLU A 249 -14.53 -33.68 -5.04
N LEU A 250 -14.90 -34.84 -4.51
CA LEU A 250 -15.14 -35.07 -3.08
C LEU A 250 -14.04 -35.97 -2.54
N THR A 251 -13.42 -35.58 -1.45
CA THR A 251 -12.48 -36.43 -0.70
C THR A 251 -13.04 -36.68 0.67
N ASP A 252 -13.19 -37.94 1.03
CA ASP A 252 -13.71 -38.32 2.35
C ASP A 252 -12.64 -38.19 3.46
N PRO A 253 -13.00 -38.35 4.74
CA PRO A 253 -12.04 -38.28 5.85
C PRO A 253 -10.92 -39.34 5.82
N GLU A 254 -11.10 -40.43 5.06
CA GLU A 254 -10.11 -41.49 4.88
C GLU A 254 -9.14 -41.17 3.73
N GLY A 255 -9.35 -40.05 3.01
CA GLY A 255 -8.54 -39.62 1.88
C GLY A 255 -8.94 -40.24 0.54
N ARG A 256 -10.08 -40.95 0.46
CA ARG A 256 -10.59 -41.53 -0.79
C ARG A 256 -11.21 -40.41 -1.63
N LYS A 257 -10.80 -40.33 -2.89
CA LYS A 257 -11.22 -39.28 -3.83
C LYS A 257 -12.26 -39.79 -4.82
N HIS A 258 -13.37 -39.08 -4.92
CA HIS A 258 -14.47 -39.30 -5.85
C HIS A 258 -14.53 -38.11 -6.82
N THR A 259 -14.53 -38.36 -8.13
CA THR A 259 -14.50 -37.29 -9.16
C THR A 259 -15.62 -37.50 -10.17
N PHE A 260 -16.42 -36.46 -10.40
CA PHE A 260 -17.58 -36.48 -11.27
C PHE A 260 -17.47 -35.36 -12.31
N ASN A 261 -17.69 -35.69 -13.59
CA ASN A 261 -17.77 -34.69 -14.67
C ASN A 261 -19.24 -34.50 -15.07
N ILE A 262 -19.66 -33.24 -15.19
CA ILE A 262 -21.02 -32.85 -15.53
C ILE A 262 -20.94 -31.99 -16.78
N TYR A 263 -21.34 -32.53 -17.93
CA TYR A 263 -21.26 -31.81 -19.20
C TYR A 263 -22.57 -31.07 -19.52
N ALA A 264 -22.44 -29.94 -20.19
CA ALA A 264 -23.55 -29.05 -20.54
C ALA A 264 -24.53 -29.61 -21.60
N ASN A 265 -24.23 -30.78 -22.17
CA ASN A 265 -25.03 -31.52 -23.15
C ASN A 265 -25.77 -32.73 -22.53
N ASN A 266 -25.86 -32.81 -21.20
CA ASN A 266 -26.49 -33.87 -20.41
C ASN A 266 -25.78 -35.24 -20.41
N SER A 267 -24.57 -35.38 -20.96
CA SER A 267 -23.70 -36.51 -20.60
C SER A 267 -22.99 -36.23 -19.27
N ASN A 268 -22.85 -37.22 -18.40
CA ASN A 268 -22.22 -37.05 -17.09
C ASN A 268 -21.62 -38.36 -16.57
N ASP A 269 -20.62 -38.24 -15.70
CA ASP A 269 -19.95 -39.35 -15.03
C ASP A 269 -20.41 -39.42 -13.57
N LEU A 270 -21.70 -39.66 -13.33
CA LEU A 270 -22.28 -39.77 -11.98
C LEU A 270 -22.34 -41.24 -11.51
N PRO A 271 -22.24 -41.49 -10.20
CA PRO A 271 -22.27 -42.85 -9.67
C PRO A 271 -23.72 -43.39 -9.65
N ASP A 272 -23.84 -44.72 -9.71
CA ASP A 272 -25.13 -45.41 -9.76
C ASP A 272 -26.08 -44.98 -8.63
N GLY A 273 -27.34 -44.72 -8.98
CA GLY A 273 -28.37 -44.23 -8.06
C GLY A 273 -28.46 -42.71 -7.91
N SER A 274 -27.56 -41.94 -8.52
CA SER A 274 -27.64 -40.48 -8.53
C SER A 274 -28.81 -39.95 -9.36
N ARG A 275 -29.39 -38.83 -8.93
CA ARG A 275 -30.35 -38.05 -9.72
C ARG A 275 -29.69 -36.78 -10.22
N TYR A 276 -29.93 -36.44 -11.48
CA TYR A 276 -29.34 -35.27 -12.13
C TYR A 276 -30.32 -34.63 -13.10
N TYR A 277 -30.39 -33.30 -13.04
CA TYR A 277 -31.03 -32.46 -14.04
C TYR A 277 -30.15 -31.27 -14.36
N ALA A 278 -30.11 -30.89 -15.63
CA ALA A 278 -29.54 -29.63 -16.05
C ALA A 278 -30.46 -28.91 -17.04
N SER A 279 -30.64 -27.62 -16.79
CA SER A 279 -31.48 -26.75 -17.60
C SER A 279 -30.71 -25.51 -18.05
N ARG A 280 -31.21 -24.89 -19.12
CA ARG A 280 -30.77 -23.58 -19.61
C ARG A 280 -31.92 -22.60 -19.43
N SER A 281 -32.24 -22.26 -18.18
CA SER A 281 -33.38 -21.37 -17.90
C SER A 281 -32.98 -19.89 -18.08
N GLY A 282 -33.91 -19.11 -18.65
CA GLY A 282 -33.82 -17.65 -18.76
C GLY A 282 -34.60 -16.90 -17.67
N ARG A 283 -35.27 -17.61 -16.77
CA ARG A 283 -36.03 -17.05 -15.65
C ARG A 283 -35.60 -17.74 -14.37
N ILE A 284 -34.88 -17.01 -13.53
CA ILE A 284 -34.66 -17.37 -12.13
C ILE A 284 -35.20 -16.19 -11.34
N HIS A 285 -36.27 -16.39 -10.57
CA HIS A 285 -36.78 -15.37 -9.66
C HIS A 285 -35.93 -15.41 -8.38
N VAL A 286 -34.92 -14.57 -8.31
CA VAL A 286 -34.16 -14.30 -7.09
C VAL A 286 -34.38 -12.84 -6.70
N ASP A 287 -34.94 -12.64 -5.52
CA ASP A 287 -35.16 -11.29 -4.98
C ASP A 287 -33.81 -10.56 -4.80
N ALA A 288 -33.84 -9.30 -5.26
CA ALA A 288 -32.80 -8.28 -5.41
C ALA A 288 -31.32 -8.69 -5.67
N GLN A 289 -30.88 -8.51 -6.93
CA GLN A 289 -29.48 -8.32 -7.39
C GLN A 289 -28.64 -9.57 -7.73
N LEU A 290 -29.22 -10.53 -8.45
CA LEU A 290 -28.50 -11.30 -9.47
C LEU A 290 -28.93 -10.76 -10.84
N SER A 291 -28.01 -10.56 -11.78
CA SER A 291 -28.31 -10.01 -13.10
C SER A 291 -29.37 -10.84 -13.83
N ASP A 292 -30.19 -10.19 -14.66
CA ASP A 292 -31.18 -10.80 -15.59
C ASP A 292 -30.53 -11.68 -16.70
N THR A 293 -29.30 -12.13 -16.49
CA THR A 293 -28.51 -12.89 -17.45
C THR A 293 -28.87 -14.37 -17.43
N PRO A 294 -29.05 -15.01 -18.59
CA PRO A 294 -29.30 -16.45 -18.71
C PRO A 294 -28.24 -17.29 -17.99
N ARG A 295 -28.66 -18.38 -17.35
CA ARG A 295 -27.77 -19.29 -16.61
C ARG A 295 -27.91 -20.74 -17.05
N TRP A 296 -26.83 -21.49 -16.89
CA TRP A 296 -26.83 -22.95 -16.87
C TRP A 296 -26.98 -23.39 -15.42
N ILE A 297 -27.99 -24.20 -15.15
CA ILE A 297 -28.29 -24.76 -13.84
C ILE A 297 -28.05 -26.27 -13.90
N SER A 298 -27.37 -26.79 -12.89
CA SER A 298 -27.15 -28.23 -12.69
C SER A 298 -27.50 -28.59 -11.25
N GLU A 299 -28.49 -29.45 -11.07
CA GLU A 299 -28.90 -29.99 -9.77
C GLU A 299 -28.60 -31.48 -9.68
N ILE A 300 -28.08 -31.91 -8.53
CA ILE A 300 -27.56 -33.26 -8.33
C ILE A 300 -27.95 -33.74 -6.94
N ALA A 301 -28.45 -34.98 -6.86
CA ALA A 301 -28.52 -35.75 -5.62
C ALA A 301 -27.62 -36.98 -5.73
N ILE A 302 -26.63 -37.07 -4.84
CA ILE A 302 -25.67 -38.17 -4.77
C ILE A 302 -26.00 -39.01 -3.52
N PRO A 303 -26.41 -40.28 -3.68
CA PRO A 303 -26.67 -41.16 -2.54
C PRO A 303 -25.39 -41.39 -1.73
N TRP A 304 -25.49 -41.38 -0.40
CA TRP A 304 -24.35 -41.68 0.48
C TRP A 304 -23.76 -43.07 0.22
N GLN A 305 -24.60 -44.04 -0.13
CA GLN A 305 -24.19 -45.39 -0.52
C GLN A 305 -23.28 -45.40 -1.74
N ALA A 306 -23.50 -44.50 -2.70
CA ALA A 306 -22.66 -44.34 -3.88
C ALA A 306 -21.27 -43.76 -3.55
N LEU A 307 -21.11 -43.19 -2.34
CA LEU A 307 -19.85 -42.70 -1.76
C LEU A 307 -19.27 -43.67 -0.72
N ASN A 308 -19.70 -44.94 -0.72
CA ASN A 308 -19.30 -45.97 0.25
C ASN A 308 -19.65 -45.63 1.71
N ARG A 309 -20.77 -44.93 1.94
CA ARG A 309 -21.32 -44.63 3.28
C ARG A 309 -22.71 -45.24 3.44
N SER A 310 -22.95 -45.91 4.57
CA SER A 310 -24.28 -46.50 4.85
C SER A 310 -25.34 -45.45 5.14
N ASP A 311 -24.95 -44.36 5.80
CA ASP A 311 -25.81 -43.26 6.25
C ASP A 311 -25.09 -41.91 6.08
N ALA A 312 -25.84 -40.80 6.27
CA ALA A 312 -25.27 -39.46 6.29
C ALA A 312 -24.20 -39.31 7.40
N PRO A 313 -22.99 -38.87 7.06
CA PRO A 313 -21.88 -38.81 8.00
C PRO A 313 -21.93 -37.53 8.87
N ASP A 314 -22.86 -37.50 9.81
CA ASP A 314 -23.04 -36.38 10.73
C ASP A 314 -21.79 -36.14 11.60
N GLY A 315 -21.22 -34.93 11.54
CA GLY A 315 -19.99 -34.54 12.23
C GLY A 315 -18.69 -34.78 11.46
N GLU A 316 -18.72 -35.45 10.30
CA GLU A 316 -17.51 -35.65 9.48
C GLU A 316 -17.12 -34.39 8.70
N THR A 317 -15.82 -34.26 8.39
CA THR A 317 -15.29 -33.20 7.52
C THR A 317 -14.76 -33.79 6.24
N TRP A 318 -15.38 -33.41 5.13
CA TRP A 318 -15.02 -33.82 3.78
C TRP A 318 -14.25 -32.68 3.09
N GLN A 319 -13.57 -32.98 1.99
CA GLN A 319 -12.97 -31.95 1.14
C GLN A 319 -13.74 -31.86 -0.17
N LEU A 320 -14.14 -30.66 -0.55
CA LEU A 320 -14.88 -30.38 -1.78
C LEU A 320 -14.05 -29.46 -2.67
N GLN A 321 -13.85 -29.86 -3.92
CA GLN A 321 -13.34 -28.98 -4.96
C GLN A 321 -14.29 -29.01 -6.16
N VAL A 322 -14.73 -27.84 -6.59
CA VAL A 322 -15.57 -27.70 -7.78
C VAL A 322 -14.85 -26.85 -8.80
N ARG A 323 -14.85 -27.31 -10.05
CA ARG A 323 -14.25 -26.62 -11.19
C ARG A 323 -15.32 -26.36 -12.23
N ARG A 324 -15.33 -25.16 -12.79
CA ARG A 324 -16.13 -24.83 -13.97
C ARG A 324 -15.20 -24.56 -15.14
N VAL A 325 -15.34 -25.34 -16.21
CA VAL A 325 -14.52 -25.26 -17.42
C VAL A 325 -15.35 -24.72 -18.57
N TRP A 326 -15.08 -23.48 -18.98
CA TRP A 326 -15.58 -22.93 -20.23
C TRP A 326 -14.57 -23.16 -21.34
N LEU A 327 -15.04 -23.39 -22.57
CA LEU A 327 -14.16 -23.60 -23.72
C LEU A 327 -14.11 -22.44 -24.71
N ASN A 328 -15.08 -21.52 -24.66
CA ASN A 328 -15.14 -20.38 -25.57
C ASN A 328 -15.62 -19.09 -24.88
N PRO A 329 -14.71 -18.15 -24.53
CA PRO A 329 -13.25 -18.34 -24.47
C PRO A 329 -12.87 -19.36 -23.39
N ALA A 330 -11.75 -20.04 -23.54
CA ALA A 330 -11.30 -21.03 -22.56
C ALA A 330 -10.99 -20.38 -21.20
N GLU A 331 -11.61 -20.89 -20.14
CA GLU A 331 -11.30 -20.53 -18.75
C GLU A 331 -11.64 -21.72 -17.85
N GLU A 332 -10.79 -21.98 -16.86
CA GLU A 332 -11.12 -22.87 -15.76
C GLU A 332 -11.14 -22.06 -14.46
N ALA A 333 -12.29 -22.02 -13.81
CA ALA A 333 -12.46 -21.42 -12.49
C ALA A 333 -12.69 -22.51 -11.43
N VAL A 334 -12.10 -22.34 -10.25
CA VAL A 334 -12.16 -23.29 -9.13
C VAL A 334 -12.84 -22.65 -7.93
N LEU A 335 -13.52 -23.42 -7.10
CA LEU A 335 -14.20 -22.93 -5.90
C LEU A 335 -13.22 -22.20 -4.96
N SER A 336 -12.04 -22.80 -4.79
CA SER A 336 -10.98 -22.34 -3.90
C SER A 336 -9.62 -22.86 -4.37
N PRO A 337 -8.49 -22.23 -4.01
CA PRO A 337 -7.18 -22.68 -4.51
C PRO A 337 -6.79 -24.05 -3.97
N GLU A 338 -7.13 -24.30 -2.70
CA GLU A 338 -7.08 -25.60 -2.04
C GLU A 338 -8.51 -26.10 -1.82
N PRO A 339 -8.77 -27.43 -1.80
CA PRO A 339 -10.10 -27.98 -1.54
C PRO A 339 -10.75 -27.40 -0.27
N LEU A 340 -12.02 -27.00 -0.39
CA LEU A 340 -12.84 -26.47 0.70
C LEU A 340 -13.09 -27.57 1.73
N GLN A 341 -12.85 -27.30 3.01
CA GLN A 341 -13.21 -28.20 4.10
C GLN A 341 -14.70 -28.05 4.41
N LEU A 342 -15.44 -29.16 4.28
CA LEU A 342 -16.88 -29.25 4.37
C LEU A 342 -17.27 -30.09 5.59
N THR A 343 -17.61 -29.44 6.71
CA THR A 343 -18.07 -30.17 7.91
C THR A 343 -19.59 -30.32 7.88
N LEU A 344 -20.06 -31.56 7.83
CA LEU A 344 -21.48 -31.91 7.83
C LEU A 344 -21.96 -32.03 9.28
N GLY A 345 -23.14 -31.50 9.62
CA GLY A 345 -23.54 -31.44 11.02
C GLY A 345 -24.99 -31.02 11.31
N SER A 346 -25.76 -31.86 12.01
CA SER A 346 -27.13 -31.58 12.51
C SER A 346 -27.20 -30.51 13.59
N SER A 347 -26.06 -30.22 14.23
CA SER A 347 -25.87 -29.20 15.27
C SER A 347 -25.29 -27.88 14.75
N LYS A 348 -25.33 -27.63 13.44
CA LYS A 348 -24.64 -26.51 12.80
C LYS A 348 -25.61 -25.46 12.24
N VAL A 349 -25.14 -24.22 12.23
CA VAL A 349 -25.79 -23.09 11.55
C VAL A 349 -25.53 -23.22 10.05
N ALA A 350 -26.59 -23.11 9.25
CA ALA A 350 -26.47 -22.96 7.81
C ALA A 350 -26.05 -21.51 7.52
N SER A 351 -24.99 -21.33 6.73
CA SER A 351 -24.55 -20.01 6.30
C SER A 351 -24.44 -19.93 4.78
N SER A 352 -24.97 -18.86 4.23
CA SER A 352 -24.87 -18.48 2.84
C SER A 352 -24.19 -17.12 2.80
N ILE A 353 -22.92 -17.10 2.36
CA ILE A 353 -22.10 -15.89 2.31
C ILE A 353 -21.72 -15.63 0.87
N ARG A 354 -22.22 -14.51 0.35
CA ARG A 354 -22.06 -14.13 -1.06
C ARG A 354 -21.11 -12.97 -1.20
N LEU A 355 -19.98 -13.24 -1.84
CA LEU A 355 -18.97 -12.25 -2.23
C LEU A 355 -19.29 -11.71 -3.64
N GLY A 356 -19.84 -10.51 -3.71
CA GLY A 356 -20.04 -9.73 -4.94
C GLY A 356 -18.90 -8.73 -5.12
N LEU A 357 -17.73 -9.21 -5.54
CA LEU A 357 -16.57 -8.36 -5.78
C LEU A 357 -16.52 -8.00 -7.27
N ARG A 358 -16.67 -6.72 -7.60
CA ARG A 358 -16.64 -6.21 -8.97
C ARG A 358 -16.02 -4.83 -9.01
N GLY A 359 -14.96 -4.68 -9.79
CA GLY A 359 -14.30 -3.40 -9.96
C GLY A 359 -13.96 -2.79 -8.61
N GLU A 360 -14.45 -1.57 -8.40
CA GLU A 360 -14.23 -0.78 -7.20
C GLU A 360 -15.07 -1.23 -5.99
N ALA A 361 -16.17 -1.96 -6.22
CA ALA A 361 -17.10 -2.38 -5.18
C ALA A 361 -16.75 -3.74 -4.56
N CYS A 362 -16.79 -3.82 -3.24
CA CYS A 362 -16.82 -5.06 -2.46
C CYS A 362 -18.16 -5.15 -1.74
N ARG A 363 -19.04 -6.02 -2.23
CA ARG A 363 -20.32 -6.32 -1.59
C ARG A 363 -20.31 -7.71 -1.00
N VAL A 364 -20.64 -7.83 0.28
CA VAL A 364 -20.75 -9.11 0.97
C VAL A 364 -22.16 -9.26 1.53
N ASN A 365 -22.92 -10.22 1.04
CA ASN A 365 -24.24 -10.54 1.56
C ASN A 365 -24.11 -11.73 2.52
N PHE A 366 -24.53 -11.54 3.75
CA PHE A 366 -24.54 -12.57 4.78
C PHE A 366 -25.98 -13.05 4.96
N ALA A 367 -26.18 -14.36 4.97
CA ALA A 367 -27.44 -14.98 5.36
C ALA A 367 -27.14 -16.18 6.27
N PHE A 368 -27.72 -16.19 7.46
CA PHE A 368 -27.59 -17.26 8.44
C PHE A 368 -28.97 -17.83 8.75
N PHE A 369 -29.05 -19.15 8.84
CA PHE A 369 -30.25 -19.88 9.24
C PHE A 369 -29.88 -20.89 10.33
N ASN A 370 -30.66 -20.91 11.41
CA ASN A 370 -30.45 -21.82 12.52
C ASN A 370 -31.48 -22.97 12.48
N PRO A 371 -31.13 -24.13 11.89
CA PRO A 371 -32.01 -25.30 11.90
C PRO A 371 -32.00 -26.05 13.24
N THR A 372 -31.18 -25.63 14.21
CA THR A 372 -31.00 -26.33 15.48
C THR A 372 -32.02 -25.88 16.53
N ARG A 373 -32.06 -26.59 17.67
CA ARG A 373 -32.85 -26.20 18.84
C ARG A 373 -32.10 -25.29 19.82
N GLN A 374 -30.84 -24.94 19.53
CA GLN A 374 -29.98 -24.13 20.40
C GLN A 374 -29.88 -22.70 19.86
N VAL A 375 -29.67 -21.74 20.75
CA VAL A 375 -29.34 -20.35 20.38
C VAL A 375 -27.85 -20.28 20.03
N HIS A 376 -27.50 -19.59 18.93
CA HIS A 376 -26.11 -19.39 18.53
C HIS A 376 -25.73 -17.91 18.56
N ASP A 377 -24.61 -17.59 19.21
CA ASP A 377 -24.01 -16.27 19.14
C ASP A 377 -22.88 -16.29 18.12
N LEU A 378 -23.02 -15.58 17.02
CA LEU A 378 -22.05 -15.53 15.92
C LEU A 378 -21.16 -14.30 16.05
N GLN A 379 -19.85 -14.49 15.84
CA GLN A 379 -18.87 -13.44 15.59
C GLN A 379 -18.45 -13.48 14.12
N ILE A 380 -18.57 -12.35 13.45
CA ILE A 380 -18.29 -12.15 12.02
C ILE A 380 -17.13 -11.17 11.89
N ASP A 381 -16.04 -11.62 11.30
CA ASP A 381 -14.86 -10.83 10.99
C ASP A 381 -14.71 -10.73 9.47
N LEU A 382 -14.70 -9.52 8.93
CA LEU A 382 -14.39 -9.23 7.53
C LEU A 382 -13.18 -8.30 7.47
N LEU A 383 -12.19 -8.66 6.66
CA LEU A 383 -10.99 -7.88 6.43
C LEU A 383 -10.76 -7.75 4.92
N ILE A 384 -10.73 -6.54 4.42
CA ILE A 384 -10.30 -6.22 3.06
C ILE A 384 -8.89 -5.64 3.15
N ARG A 385 -7.93 -6.24 2.48
CA ARG A 385 -6.60 -5.66 2.25
C ARG A 385 -6.58 -5.04 0.86
N SER A 386 -6.22 -3.77 0.78
CA SER A 386 -6.02 -3.03 -0.46
C SER A 386 -4.80 -2.11 -0.31
N LEU A 387 -4.24 -1.65 -1.43
CA LEU A 387 -3.12 -0.69 -1.43
C LEU A 387 -3.52 0.70 -0.90
N GLU A 388 -4.81 1.03 -0.90
CA GLU A 388 -5.26 2.38 -0.57
C GLU A 388 -5.62 2.55 0.90
N VAL A 389 -6.32 1.59 1.53
CA VAL A 389 -6.52 1.42 3.00
C VAL A 389 -7.10 0.02 3.25
N PRO A 390 -6.63 -0.76 4.25
CA PRO A 390 -7.35 -1.96 4.70
C PRO A 390 -8.69 -1.61 5.35
N GLN A 391 -9.80 -2.17 4.86
CA GLN A 391 -11.11 -2.01 5.49
C GLN A 391 -11.39 -3.22 6.37
N ASN A 392 -12.10 -3.04 7.49
CA ASN A 392 -12.53 -4.16 8.31
C ASN A 392 -13.94 -3.95 8.87
N MET A 393 -14.55 -5.06 9.27
CA MET A 393 -15.79 -5.11 10.02
C MET A 393 -15.69 -6.24 11.04
N ASN A 394 -16.12 -5.95 12.26
CA ASN A 394 -16.38 -6.94 13.30
C ASN A 394 -17.83 -6.80 13.74
N ARG A 395 -18.63 -7.86 13.63
CA ARG A 395 -20.05 -7.85 13.98
C ARG A 395 -20.42 -9.08 14.80
N ASN A 396 -21.19 -8.88 15.86
CA ASN A 396 -21.80 -9.95 16.64
C ASN A 396 -23.30 -10.03 16.35
N LEU A 397 -23.85 -11.25 16.40
CA LEU A 397 -25.22 -11.59 16.03
C LEU A 397 -25.70 -12.73 16.94
N THR A 398 -26.93 -12.68 17.45
CA THR A 398 -27.56 -13.82 18.13
C THR A 398 -28.65 -14.39 17.23
N LEU A 399 -28.65 -15.71 17.02
CA LEU A 399 -29.54 -16.41 16.10
C LEU A 399 -30.38 -17.45 16.87
N GLN A 400 -31.69 -17.22 16.96
CA GLN A 400 -32.66 -18.06 17.67
C GLN A 400 -32.96 -19.36 16.89
N PRO A 401 -33.45 -20.43 17.54
CA PRO A 401 -33.90 -21.64 16.87
C PRO A 401 -34.93 -21.35 15.76
N GLY A 402 -34.68 -21.82 14.55
CA GLY A 402 -35.53 -21.61 13.37
C GLY A 402 -35.44 -20.21 12.75
N GLU A 403 -34.64 -19.30 13.32
CA GLU A 403 -34.51 -17.94 12.83
C GLU A 403 -33.60 -17.85 11.60
N ARG A 404 -33.92 -16.90 10.71
CA ARG A 404 -33.08 -16.50 9.58
C ARG A 404 -32.77 -15.02 9.69
N ILE A 405 -31.48 -14.67 9.63
CA ILE A 405 -31.02 -13.29 9.58
C ILE A 405 -30.18 -13.11 8.33
N ALA A 406 -30.49 -12.07 7.55
CA ALA A 406 -29.73 -11.68 6.38
C ALA A 406 -29.43 -10.18 6.41
N PHE A 407 -28.24 -9.80 5.97
CA PHE A 407 -27.84 -8.41 5.82
C PHE A 407 -26.72 -8.29 4.79
N GLU A 408 -26.48 -7.06 4.37
CA GLU A 408 -25.42 -6.72 3.43
C GLU A 408 -24.36 -5.85 4.10
N GLN A 409 -23.11 -6.07 3.71
CA GLN A 409 -22.04 -5.10 3.90
C GLN A 409 -21.50 -4.66 2.55
N TYR A 410 -21.40 -3.36 2.35
CA TYR A 410 -20.89 -2.74 1.13
C TYR A 410 -19.67 -1.87 1.43
N PHE A 411 -18.66 -1.94 0.57
CA PHE A 411 -17.49 -1.05 0.58
C PHE A 411 -17.21 -0.58 -0.85
N MET A 412 -17.06 0.75 -1.00
CA MET A 412 -16.42 1.35 -2.17
C MET A 412 -14.94 1.52 -1.89
N LEU A 413 -14.11 1.09 -2.84
CA LEU A 413 -12.65 1.12 -2.74
C LEU A 413 -12.12 1.79 -4.01
N GLY A 414 -11.11 2.67 -3.95
CA GLY A 414 -10.59 3.42 -5.12
C GLY A 414 -9.88 2.54 -6.14
N ARG A 415 -8.88 2.97 -6.92
CA ARG A 415 -8.40 2.17 -8.08
C ARG A 415 -7.08 1.40 -7.88
N PRO A 416 -6.96 0.41 -6.95
CA PRO A 416 -5.84 -0.51 -6.94
C PRO A 416 -6.11 -1.78 -7.75
N LEU A 417 -5.04 -2.30 -8.35
CA LEU A 417 -5.04 -3.52 -9.15
C LEU A 417 -4.85 -4.82 -8.32
N ASP A 418 -4.85 -4.76 -6.99
CA ASP A 418 -4.73 -5.94 -6.12
C ASP A 418 -5.48 -5.75 -4.79
N ARG A 419 -6.46 -6.62 -4.54
CA ARG A 419 -7.30 -6.59 -3.35
C ARG A 419 -7.54 -8.01 -2.86
N LYS A 420 -7.69 -8.15 -1.55
CA LYS A 420 -7.95 -9.42 -0.89
C LYS A 420 -9.06 -9.24 0.13
N VAL A 421 -10.07 -10.08 0.12
CA VAL A 421 -11.10 -10.13 1.15
C VAL A 421 -10.96 -11.43 1.92
N THR A 422 -10.95 -11.31 3.24
CA THR A 422 -11.01 -12.44 4.17
C THR A 422 -12.30 -12.30 4.97
N VAL A 423 -13.12 -13.34 5.00
CA VAL A 423 -14.32 -13.41 5.82
C VAL A 423 -14.21 -14.62 6.73
N THR A 424 -14.47 -14.43 8.01
CA THR A 424 -14.46 -15.49 9.03
C THR A 424 -15.72 -15.36 9.88
N VAL A 425 -16.43 -16.46 10.07
CA VAL A 425 -17.59 -16.55 10.98
C VAL A 425 -17.37 -17.71 11.92
N LYS A 426 -17.56 -17.45 13.22
CA LYS A 426 -17.45 -18.46 14.26
C LYS A 426 -18.57 -18.28 15.29
N ASP A 427 -18.90 -19.37 15.96
CA ASP A 427 -19.70 -19.31 17.18
C ASP A 427 -18.83 -18.69 18.29
N LYS A 428 -19.28 -17.58 18.86
CA LYS A 428 -18.57 -16.76 19.84
C LYS A 428 -18.34 -17.50 21.15
N ASN A 429 -19.29 -18.35 21.55
CA ASN A 429 -19.26 -19.01 22.86
C ASN A 429 -18.35 -20.23 22.84
N THR A 430 -18.35 -20.96 21.74
CA THR A 430 -17.57 -22.21 21.59
C THR A 430 -16.26 -22.01 20.82
N GLY A 431 -16.13 -20.91 20.08
CA GLY A 431 -15.01 -20.66 19.17
C GLY A 431 -15.05 -21.51 17.89
N HIS A 432 -16.11 -22.32 17.68
CA HIS A 432 -16.22 -23.19 16.52
C HIS A 432 -16.36 -22.38 15.23
N LEU A 433 -15.52 -22.69 14.25
CA LEU A 433 -15.59 -22.09 12.93
C LEU A 433 -16.86 -22.54 12.20
N ILE A 434 -17.53 -21.61 11.54
CA ILE A 434 -18.74 -21.82 10.71
C ILE A 434 -18.39 -21.56 9.25
N TYR A 435 -17.66 -20.47 9.00
CA TYR A 435 -17.23 -20.04 7.68
C TYR A 435 -15.81 -19.46 7.73
N SER A 436 -14.99 -19.77 6.73
CA SER A 436 -13.75 -19.03 6.49
C SER A 436 -13.43 -19.03 5.00
N ARG A 437 -13.23 -17.84 4.44
CA ARG A 437 -12.85 -17.70 3.04
C ARG A 437 -11.92 -16.53 2.79
N GLU A 438 -11.00 -16.72 1.86
CA GLU A 438 -10.09 -15.69 1.37
C GLU A 438 -10.13 -15.67 -0.16
N VAL A 439 -10.38 -14.50 -0.74
CA VAL A 439 -10.46 -14.31 -2.19
C VAL A 439 -9.68 -13.05 -2.60
N ASP A 440 -8.81 -13.21 -3.59
CA ASP A 440 -8.12 -12.11 -4.27
C ASP A 440 -8.98 -11.60 -5.45
N TRP A 441 -9.09 -10.29 -5.67
CA TRP A 441 -9.79 -9.72 -6.83
C TRP A 441 -9.16 -8.43 -7.36
N ASN A 442 -9.46 -8.07 -8.61
CA ASN A 442 -8.93 -6.90 -9.32
C ASN A 442 -9.99 -6.28 -10.26
N ILE A 443 -9.79 -5.02 -10.65
CA ILE A 443 -10.56 -4.19 -11.58
C ILE A 443 -10.28 -4.51 -13.07
N SER A 444 -9.14 -5.10 -13.45
CA SER A 444 -8.77 -5.22 -14.88
C SER A 444 -9.24 -6.52 -15.60
N SER A 445 -10.41 -6.44 -16.22
CA SER A 445 -10.97 -6.99 -17.49
C SER A 445 -10.38 -8.19 -18.29
N GLY A 446 -9.47 -9.03 -17.79
CA GLY A 446 -8.84 -10.08 -18.63
C GLY A 446 -9.72 -11.28 -19.05
N LEU A 447 -10.74 -11.64 -18.27
CA LEU A 447 -11.41 -12.96 -18.36
C LEU A 447 -12.94 -12.92 -18.50
N ALA A 448 -13.50 -11.73 -18.72
CA ALA A 448 -14.89 -11.61 -19.12
C ALA A 448 -15.13 -12.34 -20.46
N PHE A 449 -16.38 -12.63 -20.81
CA PHE A 449 -16.69 -13.04 -22.17
C PHE A 449 -16.21 -11.94 -23.13
N HIS A 450 -15.21 -12.27 -23.95
CA HIS A 450 -14.70 -11.36 -24.97
C HIS A 450 -15.66 -11.39 -26.15
N ASP A 451 -15.93 -10.23 -26.74
CA ASP A 451 -16.56 -10.15 -28.06
C ASP A 451 -15.71 -10.98 -29.04
N PRO A 452 -16.25 -12.01 -29.72
CA PRO A 452 -15.48 -12.79 -30.69
C PRO A 452 -15.07 -11.97 -31.92
N ASP A 453 -15.66 -10.78 -32.11
CA ASP A 453 -15.39 -9.90 -33.23
C ASP A 453 -15.17 -8.43 -32.77
N PRO A 454 -14.19 -8.17 -31.89
CA PRO A 454 -14.07 -6.88 -31.22
C PRO A 454 -13.86 -5.74 -32.23
N PRO A 455 -14.56 -4.61 -32.08
CA PRO A 455 -14.49 -3.52 -33.04
C PRO A 455 -13.09 -2.91 -33.08
N ILE A 456 -12.75 -2.30 -34.22
CA ILE A 456 -11.60 -1.39 -34.27
C ILE A 456 -11.99 -0.10 -33.56
N THR A 457 -11.16 0.34 -32.63
CA THR A 457 -11.41 1.54 -31.82
C THR A 457 -10.30 2.56 -32.04
N MET A 458 -10.65 3.84 -31.90
CA MET A 458 -9.70 4.95 -31.90
C MET A 458 -9.71 5.65 -30.55
N ASN A 459 -8.51 5.89 -30.01
CA ASN A 459 -8.30 6.73 -28.84
C ASN A 459 -7.27 7.80 -29.16
N PHE A 460 -7.44 8.99 -28.59
CA PHE A 460 -6.48 10.07 -28.72
C PHE A 460 -6.36 10.82 -27.39
N GLY A 461 -5.28 11.56 -27.25
CA GLY A 461 -5.07 12.53 -26.20
C GLY A 461 -4.52 13.82 -26.79
N LEU A 462 -4.84 14.94 -26.16
CA LEU A 462 -4.46 16.28 -26.56
C LEU A 462 -3.66 16.95 -25.44
N ALA A 463 -2.49 17.50 -25.76
CA ALA A 463 -1.74 18.38 -24.86
C ALA A 463 -1.62 19.76 -25.50
N PRO A 464 -2.60 20.66 -25.25
CA PRO A 464 -2.63 21.97 -25.90
C PRO A 464 -1.41 22.83 -25.59
N SER A 465 -0.90 22.78 -24.36
CA SER A 465 0.24 23.62 -23.96
C SER A 465 1.55 23.21 -24.68
N GLN A 466 1.61 21.95 -25.12
CA GLN A 466 2.74 21.37 -25.85
C GLN A 466 2.50 21.36 -27.37
N GLN A 467 1.32 21.77 -27.84
CA GLN A 467 0.86 21.60 -29.23
C GLN A 467 1.05 20.18 -29.75
N ARG A 468 0.73 19.19 -28.91
CA ARG A 468 1.02 17.77 -29.16
C ARG A 468 -0.25 16.92 -29.10
N ILE A 469 -0.35 15.95 -29.99
CA ILE A 469 -1.41 14.93 -30.00
C ILE A 469 -0.76 13.55 -30.01
N ILE A 470 -1.35 12.64 -29.25
CA ILE A 470 -1.11 11.21 -29.40
C ILE A 470 -2.40 10.53 -29.83
N ALA A 471 -2.32 9.55 -30.72
CA ALA A 471 -3.47 8.78 -31.15
C ALA A 471 -3.10 7.32 -31.41
N LYS A 472 -4.06 6.43 -31.15
CA LYS A 472 -3.94 5.01 -31.43
C LYS A 472 -5.21 4.46 -32.07
N VAL A 473 -5.02 3.46 -32.91
CA VAL A 473 -6.08 2.60 -33.45
C VAL A 473 -5.76 1.17 -33.05
N GLU A 474 -6.69 0.52 -32.38
CA GLU A 474 -6.49 -0.83 -31.81
C GLU A 474 -7.77 -1.68 -31.86
N SER A 475 -7.59 -2.99 -31.90
CA SER A 475 -8.64 -4.00 -31.65
C SER A 475 -8.02 -5.15 -30.86
N ALA A 476 -8.84 -5.80 -30.02
CA ALA A 476 -8.43 -7.04 -29.37
C ALA A 476 -8.24 -8.20 -30.36
N SER A 477 -8.73 -8.07 -31.61
CA SER A 477 -8.49 -9.03 -32.70
C SER A 477 -7.53 -8.46 -33.74
N ALA A 478 -6.28 -8.97 -33.74
CA ALA A 478 -5.29 -8.58 -34.76
C ALA A 478 -5.71 -8.92 -36.20
N ALA A 479 -6.61 -9.90 -36.38
CA ALA A 479 -7.13 -10.29 -37.69
C ALA A 479 -7.90 -9.16 -38.38
N ARG A 480 -8.51 -8.24 -37.61
CA ARG A 480 -9.19 -7.03 -38.12
C ARG A 480 -8.27 -6.08 -38.88
N PHE A 481 -6.95 -6.21 -38.71
CA PHE A 481 -5.96 -5.38 -39.38
C PHE A 481 -5.21 -6.13 -40.49
N SER A 482 -5.65 -7.33 -40.87
CA SER A 482 -4.99 -8.14 -41.89
C SER A 482 -5.11 -7.54 -43.29
N ASP A 483 -6.20 -6.84 -43.56
CA ASP A 483 -6.48 -6.15 -44.82
C ASP A 483 -6.15 -4.64 -44.79
N ILE A 484 -5.76 -4.10 -43.63
CA ILE A 484 -5.38 -2.70 -43.46
C ILE A 484 -3.93 -2.49 -43.88
N LYS A 485 -3.76 -1.74 -44.98
CA LYS A 485 -2.46 -1.36 -45.55
C LYS A 485 -1.76 -0.28 -44.74
N SER A 486 -2.50 0.73 -44.30
CA SER A 486 -1.96 1.86 -43.53
C SER A 486 -3.06 2.61 -42.78
N VAL A 487 -2.70 3.26 -41.68
CA VAL A 487 -3.57 4.20 -40.96
C VAL A 487 -3.00 5.61 -41.10
N ARG A 488 -3.84 6.58 -41.45
CA ARG A 488 -3.49 8.01 -41.47
C ARG A 488 -4.34 8.76 -40.46
N PHE A 489 -3.71 9.52 -39.56
CA PHE A 489 -4.44 10.45 -38.70
C PHE A 489 -4.54 11.82 -39.39
N LYS A 490 -5.72 12.43 -39.35
CA LYS A 490 -5.99 13.77 -39.87
C LYS A 490 -6.55 14.66 -38.76
N ILE A 491 -6.21 15.93 -38.79
CA ILE A 491 -6.91 16.98 -38.05
C ILE A 491 -7.78 17.73 -39.04
N ILE A 492 -9.09 17.82 -38.78
CA ILE A 492 -10.05 18.58 -39.59
C ILE A 492 -10.84 19.56 -38.70
N ASN A 493 -11.32 20.65 -39.26
CA ASN A 493 -12.30 21.53 -38.58
C ASN A 493 -13.75 21.04 -38.82
N ALA A 494 -14.74 21.75 -38.26
CA ALA A 494 -16.16 21.48 -38.48
C ALA A 494 -16.58 21.45 -39.96
N ASP A 495 -15.94 22.25 -40.82
CA ASP A 495 -16.19 22.29 -42.27
C ASP A 495 -15.46 21.18 -43.06
N ASN A 496 -14.87 20.19 -42.36
CA ASN A 496 -14.06 19.11 -42.92
C ASN A 496 -12.78 19.57 -43.68
N VAL A 497 -12.31 20.79 -43.45
CA VAL A 497 -11.03 21.28 -43.98
C VAL A 497 -9.88 20.65 -43.22
N VAL A 498 -9.01 19.94 -43.94
CA VAL A 498 -7.81 19.29 -43.39
C VAL A 498 -6.79 20.35 -42.97
N LYS A 499 -6.35 20.25 -41.71
CA LYS A 499 -5.29 21.07 -41.12
C LYS A 499 -3.94 20.36 -41.11
N GLN A 500 -3.94 19.05 -40.92
CA GLN A 500 -2.73 18.22 -40.91
C GLN A 500 -3.06 16.76 -41.21
N ILE A 501 -2.12 16.03 -41.81
CA ILE A 501 -2.18 14.58 -41.99
C ILE A 501 -0.83 13.98 -41.56
N VAL A 502 -0.86 12.89 -40.81
CA VAL A 502 0.31 12.09 -40.44
C VAL A 502 0.02 10.60 -40.66
N THR A 503 1.02 9.84 -41.08
CA THR A 503 0.90 8.38 -41.22
C THR A 503 1.28 7.72 -39.89
N ALA A 504 0.43 6.84 -39.38
CA ALA A 504 0.68 6.14 -38.13
C ALA A 504 1.69 5.01 -38.28
N GLU A 505 2.47 4.76 -37.23
CA GLU A 505 3.38 3.62 -37.17
C GLU A 505 2.66 2.37 -36.68
N ARG A 506 2.87 1.23 -37.37
CA ARG A 506 2.37 -0.07 -36.92
C ARG A 506 3.31 -0.64 -35.85
N LYS A 507 2.96 -0.50 -34.57
CA LYS A 507 3.78 -1.03 -33.45
C LYS A 507 3.56 -2.53 -33.20
N ALA A 508 2.40 -3.06 -33.57
CA ALA A 508 2.07 -4.49 -33.45
C ALA A 508 0.95 -4.89 -34.44
N PRO A 509 0.69 -6.19 -34.68
CA PRO A 509 -0.28 -6.65 -35.67
C PRO A 509 -1.69 -6.02 -35.59
N GLY A 510 -2.19 -5.74 -34.39
CA GLY A 510 -3.51 -5.11 -34.18
C GLY A 510 -3.47 -3.68 -33.65
N TYR A 511 -2.35 -2.97 -33.84
CA TYR A 511 -2.11 -1.71 -33.14
C TYR A 511 -1.29 -0.72 -33.98
N TYR A 512 -1.91 0.44 -34.25
CA TYR A 512 -1.27 1.61 -34.85
C TYR A 512 -1.20 2.74 -33.83
N TYR A 513 -0.08 3.46 -33.80
CA TYR A 513 0.14 4.58 -32.89
C TYR A 513 0.86 5.72 -33.59
N GLN A 514 0.52 6.94 -33.20
CA GLN A 514 1.24 8.12 -33.61
C GLN A 514 1.32 9.13 -32.47
N ASP A 515 2.45 9.81 -32.42
CA ASP A 515 2.76 10.94 -31.55
C ASP A 515 3.31 12.05 -32.44
N TRP A 516 2.70 13.23 -32.41
CA TRP A 516 3.10 14.33 -33.29
C TRP A 516 2.68 15.70 -32.75
N ASN A 517 3.38 16.73 -33.21
CA ASN A 517 3.00 18.11 -32.95
C ASN A 517 1.99 18.58 -34.02
N TYR A 518 0.97 19.32 -33.61
CA TYR A 518 -0.04 19.89 -34.49
C TYR A 518 0.16 21.40 -34.67
N PRO A 519 -0.23 21.98 -35.82
CA PRO A 519 -0.07 23.42 -36.05
C PRO A 519 -1.00 24.23 -35.13
N PRO A 520 -0.68 25.51 -34.84
CA PRO A 520 -1.61 26.39 -34.13
C PRO A 520 -3.01 26.40 -34.78
N LEU A 521 -4.04 26.20 -33.96
CA LEU A 521 -5.44 26.14 -34.39
C LEU A 521 -6.22 27.32 -33.80
N PRO A 522 -7.01 28.06 -34.60
CA PRO A 522 -7.96 29.04 -34.07
C PRO A 522 -9.01 28.43 -33.14
N VAL A 523 -9.64 29.25 -32.30
CA VAL A 523 -10.79 28.84 -31.46
C VAL A 523 -11.88 28.20 -32.33
N GLY A 524 -12.37 27.03 -31.88
CA GLY A 524 -13.39 26.29 -32.60
C GLY A 524 -13.37 24.79 -32.33
N GLU A 525 -14.27 24.07 -32.98
CA GLU A 525 -14.36 22.61 -32.93
C GLU A 525 -13.50 21.97 -34.02
N TYR A 526 -12.77 20.93 -33.63
CA TYR A 526 -11.91 20.13 -34.49
C TYR A 526 -12.12 18.65 -34.24
N PHE A 527 -11.56 17.84 -35.13
CA PHE A 527 -11.68 16.40 -35.07
C PHE A 527 -10.37 15.72 -35.42
N VAL A 528 -10.01 14.72 -34.62
CA VAL A 528 -9.02 13.72 -35.00
C VAL A 528 -9.75 12.62 -35.77
N VAL A 529 -9.28 12.34 -36.98
CA VAL A 529 -9.83 11.30 -37.85
C VAL A 529 -8.75 10.27 -38.12
N ALA A 530 -8.99 9.01 -37.74
CA ALA A 530 -8.19 7.89 -38.22
C ALA A 530 -8.80 7.35 -39.51
N GLU A 531 -8.10 7.49 -40.61
CA GLU A 531 -8.45 6.90 -41.90
C GLU A 531 -7.70 5.59 -42.10
N LEU A 532 -8.44 4.49 -42.19
CA LEU A 532 -7.94 3.14 -42.37
C LEU A 532 -7.97 2.84 -43.87
N VAL A 533 -6.80 2.66 -44.48
CA VAL A 533 -6.66 2.37 -45.91
C VAL A 533 -6.49 0.87 -46.08
N HIS A 534 -7.44 0.22 -46.77
CA HIS A 534 -7.41 -1.21 -47.04
C HIS A 534 -6.52 -1.53 -48.25
N ASN A 535 -6.10 -2.80 -48.36
CA ASN A 535 -5.27 -3.29 -49.48
C ASN A 535 -5.92 -3.11 -50.86
N ASN A 536 -7.26 -3.10 -50.93
CA ASN A 536 -8.03 -2.87 -52.16
C ASN A 536 -8.25 -1.38 -52.48
N GLY A 537 -7.71 -0.46 -51.67
CA GLY A 537 -7.88 0.99 -51.83
C GLY A 537 -9.15 1.58 -51.20
N HIS A 538 -10.05 0.76 -50.66
CA HIS A 538 -11.17 1.23 -49.82
C HIS A 538 -10.64 1.97 -48.58
N THR A 539 -11.39 2.95 -48.10
CA THR A 539 -11.07 3.67 -46.86
C THR A 539 -12.27 3.75 -45.95
N GLU A 540 -12.07 3.43 -44.68
CA GLU A 540 -13.02 3.74 -43.60
C GLU A 540 -12.41 4.75 -42.62
N ALA A 541 -13.24 5.44 -41.84
CA ALA A 541 -12.77 6.49 -40.95
C ALA A 541 -13.43 6.43 -39.56
N LEU A 542 -12.61 6.57 -38.53
CA LEU A 542 -13.04 6.78 -37.14
C LEU A 542 -12.80 8.25 -36.78
N ARG A 543 -13.76 8.90 -36.11
CA ARG A 543 -13.73 10.34 -35.81
C ARG A 543 -14.01 10.60 -34.32
N LYS A 544 -13.23 11.48 -33.70
CA LYS A 544 -13.48 12.03 -32.36
C LYS A 544 -13.26 13.55 -32.36
N SER A 545 -14.11 14.31 -31.67
CA SER A 545 -14.04 15.77 -31.59
C SER A 545 -13.19 16.25 -30.42
N PHE A 546 -12.70 17.48 -30.53
CA PHE A 546 -12.11 18.28 -29.46
C PHE A 546 -12.32 19.77 -29.73
N TRP A 547 -12.22 20.58 -28.68
CA TRP A 547 -12.39 22.03 -28.76
C TRP A 547 -11.06 22.74 -28.49
N ILE A 548 -10.84 23.82 -29.23
CA ILE A 548 -9.84 24.83 -28.91
C ILE A 548 -10.57 26.06 -28.37
N ARG A 549 -10.21 26.46 -27.16
CA ARG A 549 -10.73 27.64 -26.44
C ARG A 549 -9.54 28.47 -25.96
N ASN A 550 -9.80 29.70 -25.54
CA ASN A 550 -8.81 30.56 -24.87
C ASN A 550 -9.24 30.78 -23.43
N PHE A 551 -8.28 30.81 -22.50
CA PHE A 551 -8.54 31.12 -21.11
C PHE A 551 -7.58 32.19 -20.59
N ASP A 552 -8.07 33.11 -19.75
CA ASP A 552 -7.29 34.24 -19.23
C ASP A 552 -6.07 33.83 -18.39
N TRP A 553 -6.06 32.60 -17.87
CA TRP A 553 -4.96 32.06 -17.07
C TRP A 553 -3.83 31.48 -17.91
N GLU A 554 -4.04 31.23 -19.22
CA GLU A 554 -3.03 30.61 -20.08
C GLU A 554 -1.75 31.45 -20.08
N ASN A 555 -0.62 30.79 -19.82
CA ASN A 555 0.70 31.43 -19.71
C ASN A 555 0.79 32.54 -18.64
N THR A 556 -0.06 32.50 -17.62
CA THR A 556 0.01 33.45 -16.50
C THR A 556 1.40 33.49 -15.87
N GLN A 557 1.80 34.67 -15.41
CA GLN A 557 3.08 34.88 -14.72
C GLN A 557 2.92 34.87 -13.19
N VAL A 558 1.77 34.39 -12.67
CA VAL A 558 1.51 34.32 -11.23
C VAL A 558 2.65 33.58 -10.53
N ALA A 559 3.31 34.27 -9.59
CA ALA A 559 4.36 33.74 -8.73
C ALA A 559 5.59 33.18 -9.47
N MET A 560 5.86 33.69 -10.67
CA MET A 560 7.05 33.38 -11.47
C MET A 560 8.21 34.34 -11.17
N GLU A 561 8.00 35.38 -10.36
CA GLU A 561 9.03 36.35 -10.02
C GLU A 561 10.26 35.69 -9.37
N ARG A 562 11.45 36.17 -9.74
CA ARG A 562 12.72 35.82 -9.09
C ARG A 562 12.75 36.48 -7.72
N MET A 563 12.37 35.73 -6.69
CA MET A 563 12.32 36.18 -5.30
C MET A 563 12.59 35.02 -4.35
N VAL A 564 13.19 35.34 -3.20
CA VAL A 564 13.36 34.41 -2.09
C VAL A 564 12.28 34.69 -1.04
N PRO A 565 11.27 33.82 -0.88
CA PRO A 565 10.23 34.02 0.12
C PRO A 565 10.78 33.72 1.53
N PRO A 566 10.35 34.46 2.58
CA PRO A 566 10.72 34.12 3.94
C PRO A 566 10.13 32.74 4.34
N PRO A 567 10.77 32.00 5.26
CA PRO A 567 11.95 32.37 6.04
C PRO A 567 13.29 32.14 5.31
N PHE A 568 13.25 31.74 4.03
CA PHE A 568 14.46 31.51 3.27
C PHE A 568 15.24 32.81 3.08
N VAL A 569 16.55 32.67 2.85
CA VAL A 569 17.48 33.77 2.65
C VAL A 569 18.18 33.59 1.30
N PRO A 570 18.69 34.69 0.70
CA PRO A 570 19.48 34.60 -0.52
C PRO A 570 20.60 33.57 -0.42
N LEU A 571 20.81 32.84 -1.52
CA LEU A 571 21.93 31.93 -1.67
C LEU A 571 23.25 32.68 -1.52
N GLN A 572 24.19 32.09 -0.79
CA GLN A 572 25.55 32.59 -0.67
C GLN A 572 26.48 31.67 -1.45
N SER A 573 27.38 32.23 -2.25
CA SER A 573 28.41 31.46 -2.95
C SER A 573 29.80 32.07 -2.75
N SER A 574 30.78 31.21 -2.51
CA SER A 574 32.19 31.59 -2.38
C SER A 574 33.08 30.46 -2.89
N GLY A 575 33.74 30.67 -4.04
CA GLY A 575 34.49 29.62 -4.72
C GLY A 575 33.59 28.44 -5.09
N ASN A 576 33.87 27.26 -4.52
CA ASN A 576 33.11 26.04 -4.75
C ASN A 576 32.02 25.78 -3.69
N GLU A 577 31.88 26.67 -2.71
CA GLU A 577 30.89 26.53 -1.64
C GLU A 577 29.61 27.29 -1.97
N ILE A 578 28.47 26.62 -1.80
CA ILE A 578 27.13 27.19 -1.95
C ILE A 578 26.37 26.95 -0.64
N LYS A 579 25.76 28.00 -0.09
CA LYS A 579 25.01 27.95 1.16
C LYS A 579 23.58 28.47 0.97
N ALA A 580 22.63 27.70 1.47
CA ALA A 580 21.24 28.07 1.70
C ALA A 580 21.01 28.32 3.20
N LEU A 581 19.75 28.48 3.62
CA LEU A 581 19.38 28.89 4.99
C LEU A 581 20.02 28.04 6.11
N GLN A 582 19.92 26.71 6.03
CA GLN A 582 20.45 25.78 7.04
C GLN A 582 21.40 24.73 6.46
N THR A 583 21.63 24.78 5.15
CA THR A 583 22.28 23.73 4.39
C THR A 583 23.24 24.28 3.36
N GLY A 584 24.09 23.44 2.79
CA GLY A 584 24.99 23.86 1.74
C GLY A 584 25.81 22.71 1.16
N TYR A 585 26.64 23.06 0.19
CA TYR A 585 27.44 22.14 -0.60
C TYR A 585 28.84 22.72 -0.77
N ASN A 586 29.86 21.86 -0.73
CA ASN A 586 31.17 22.18 -1.28
C ASN A 586 31.46 21.28 -2.46
N ILE A 587 31.56 21.88 -3.65
CA ILE A 587 31.75 21.18 -4.92
C ILE A 587 33.23 20.79 -5.09
N ASP A 588 33.46 19.55 -5.51
CA ASP A 588 34.77 18.98 -5.78
C ASP A 588 34.65 17.95 -6.93
N GLY A 589 34.98 18.38 -8.14
CA GLY A 589 34.73 17.62 -9.37
C GLY A 589 33.26 17.64 -9.79
N MET A 590 32.66 16.45 -9.97
CA MET A 590 31.30 16.29 -10.49
C MET A 590 30.23 16.64 -9.45
N PHE A 591 30.48 16.23 -8.20
CA PHE A 591 29.57 16.43 -7.07
C PHE A 591 30.30 17.10 -5.91
N TRP A 592 30.02 16.67 -4.68
CA TRP A 592 30.40 17.33 -3.45
C TRP A 592 31.34 16.45 -2.64
N ASN A 593 32.36 17.07 -2.04
CA ASN A 593 33.17 16.45 -0.98
C ASN A 593 32.64 16.80 0.42
N LYS A 594 31.76 17.81 0.53
CA LYS A 594 31.03 18.16 1.75
C LYS A 594 29.60 18.53 1.42
N VAL A 595 28.69 18.10 2.29
CA VAL A 595 27.31 18.59 2.35
C VAL A 595 27.10 19.09 3.76
N PHE A 596 26.68 20.33 3.91
CA PHE A 596 26.46 20.96 5.20
C PHE A 596 24.99 20.85 5.60
N ALA A 597 24.74 20.46 6.85
CA ALA A 597 23.46 20.54 7.51
C ALA A 597 23.65 21.11 8.92
N LEU A 598 23.03 22.25 9.22
CA LEU A 598 23.26 23.01 10.45
C LEU A 598 24.76 23.30 10.67
N ASN A 599 25.44 23.76 9.61
CA ASN A 599 26.88 24.05 9.56
C ASN A 599 27.83 22.86 9.78
N GLU A 600 27.33 21.63 9.82
CA GLU A 600 28.16 20.43 9.95
C GLU A 600 28.22 19.65 8.65
N ASN A 601 29.42 19.18 8.26
CA ASN A 601 29.54 18.24 7.14
C ASN A 601 28.93 16.88 7.53
N ILE A 602 27.94 16.41 6.78
CA ILE A 602 27.28 15.12 7.00
C ILE A 602 27.86 13.97 6.17
N LEU A 603 28.69 14.28 5.17
CA LEU A 603 29.37 13.25 4.36
C LEU A 603 30.54 12.63 5.12
N SER A 604 30.75 11.33 4.92
CA SER A 604 31.95 10.59 5.35
C SER A 604 33.02 10.50 4.24
N GLY A 605 32.66 10.87 3.00
CA GLY A 605 33.56 10.93 1.84
C GLY A 605 32.91 11.63 0.65
N ASN A 606 33.56 11.62 -0.52
CA ASN A 606 33.04 12.30 -1.71
C ASN A 606 31.85 11.56 -2.32
N VAL A 607 30.86 12.32 -2.80
CA VAL A 607 29.82 11.79 -3.69
C VAL A 607 30.44 11.53 -5.07
N LYS A 608 30.15 10.39 -5.68
CA LYS A 608 30.78 9.96 -6.93
C LYS A 608 29.81 9.25 -7.87
N LEU A 609 29.97 9.48 -9.16
CA LEU A 609 29.42 8.63 -10.22
C LEU A 609 30.47 7.58 -10.59
N VAL A 610 30.06 6.32 -10.70
CA VAL A 610 30.93 5.20 -11.09
C VAL A 610 30.36 4.51 -12.32
N PHE A 611 31.18 4.34 -13.35
CA PHE A 611 30.88 3.59 -14.57
C PHE A 611 31.88 2.46 -14.76
N ASN A 612 31.39 1.21 -14.81
CA ASN A 612 32.22 0.01 -14.96
C ASN A 612 33.45 -0.02 -14.02
N GLY A 613 33.25 0.38 -12.76
CA GLY A 613 34.30 0.45 -11.73
C GLY A 613 35.18 1.71 -11.76
N ASN A 614 35.11 2.54 -12.81
CA ASN A 614 35.85 3.79 -12.90
C ASN A 614 35.03 4.96 -12.33
N VAL A 615 35.64 5.78 -11.48
CA VAL A 615 35.04 7.05 -11.05
C VAL A 615 35.08 8.01 -12.24
N VAL A 616 33.94 8.62 -12.58
CA VAL A 616 33.85 9.59 -13.67
C VAL A 616 34.54 10.89 -13.24
N ALA A 617 35.50 11.35 -14.04
CA ALA A 617 36.34 12.51 -13.77
C ALA A 617 35.78 13.78 -14.41
N THR A 618 36.00 14.93 -13.79
CA THR A 618 35.57 16.22 -14.35
C THR A 618 36.61 16.76 -15.31
N ASP A 619 36.19 17.04 -16.55
CA ASP A 619 37.03 17.64 -17.59
C ASP A 619 36.97 19.16 -17.51
N HIS A 620 35.75 19.70 -17.38
CA HIS A 620 35.49 21.14 -17.36
C HIS A 620 34.25 21.45 -16.54
N ALA A 621 34.22 22.60 -15.87
CA ALA A 621 33.04 23.11 -15.19
C ALA A 621 33.06 24.62 -15.06
N GLU A 622 31.88 25.24 -15.15
CA GLU A 622 31.69 26.67 -15.00
C GLU A 622 30.35 26.99 -14.32
N PHE A 623 30.32 28.07 -13.54
CA PHE A 623 29.07 28.65 -13.07
C PHE A 623 28.55 29.62 -14.13
N THR A 624 27.32 29.40 -14.59
CA THR A 624 26.69 30.22 -15.65
C THR A 624 25.70 31.24 -15.10
N GLU A 625 25.29 31.10 -13.84
CA GLU A 625 24.37 32.04 -13.19
C GLU A 625 24.63 32.11 -11.68
N HIS A 626 24.61 33.33 -11.15
CA HIS A 626 24.61 33.62 -9.72
C HIS A 626 23.48 34.62 -9.42
N ALA A 627 22.44 34.16 -8.75
CA ALA A 627 21.32 34.97 -8.30
C ALA A 627 20.92 34.58 -6.88
N ASP A 628 20.17 35.46 -6.21
CA ASP A 628 19.72 35.25 -4.83
C ASP A 628 18.90 33.97 -4.65
N ASP A 629 18.14 33.57 -5.66
CA ASP A 629 17.24 32.41 -5.62
C ASP A 629 17.74 31.17 -6.37
N LEU A 630 18.76 31.31 -7.22
CA LEU A 630 19.26 30.26 -8.10
C LEU A 630 20.75 30.45 -8.41
N ILE A 631 21.52 29.36 -8.33
CA ILE A 631 22.88 29.27 -8.88
C ILE A 631 22.92 28.11 -9.89
N VAL A 632 23.47 28.36 -11.08
CA VAL A 632 23.54 27.35 -12.15
C VAL A 632 24.98 27.03 -12.48
N ARG A 633 25.29 25.73 -12.56
CA ARG A 633 26.60 25.20 -12.95
C ARG A 633 26.46 24.22 -14.11
N LYS A 634 27.28 24.39 -15.14
CA LYS A 634 27.42 23.43 -16.25
C LYS A 634 28.78 22.74 -16.16
N SER A 635 28.81 21.46 -16.47
CA SER A 635 30.05 20.67 -16.38
C SER A 635 30.06 19.48 -17.32
N HIS A 636 31.26 19.09 -17.73
CA HIS A 636 31.55 17.95 -18.60
C HIS A 636 32.47 16.98 -17.87
N HIS A 637 32.17 15.69 -18.01
CA HIS A 637 32.85 14.62 -17.31
C HIS A 637 33.11 13.44 -18.24
N SER A 638 34.15 12.67 -17.94
CA SER A 638 34.53 11.51 -18.73
C SER A 638 35.00 10.32 -17.88
N ALA A 639 34.76 9.13 -18.42
CA ALA A 639 35.35 7.87 -18.01
C ALA A 639 35.62 7.04 -19.29
N PRO A 640 36.46 5.99 -19.24
CA PRO A 640 36.68 5.15 -20.43
C PRO A 640 35.36 4.66 -21.04
N GLY A 641 35.07 5.06 -22.29
CA GLY A 641 33.86 4.68 -23.02
C GLY A 641 32.60 5.50 -22.73
N LEU A 642 32.65 6.54 -21.88
CA LEU A 642 31.49 7.34 -21.50
C LEU A 642 31.83 8.82 -21.30
N LYS A 643 31.07 9.71 -21.94
CA LYS A 643 31.02 11.14 -21.63
C LYS A 643 29.71 11.47 -20.91
N VAL A 644 29.75 12.45 -20.01
CA VAL A 644 28.57 12.92 -19.28
C VAL A 644 28.55 14.44 -19.28
N GLU A 645 27.44 15.02 -19.73
CA GLU A 645 27.15 16.44 -19.52
C GLU A 645 26.22 16.58 -18.31
N LEU A 646 26.49 17.55 -17.46
CA LEU A 646 25.76 17.77 -16.22
C LEU A 646 25.43 19.25 -16.02
N LEU A 647 24.14 19.55 -15.94
CA LEU A 647 23.59 20.83 -15.48
C LEU A 647 23.12 20.68 -14.02
N GLN A 648 23.65 21.52 -13.13
CA GLN A 648 23.26 21.60 -11.72
C GLN A 648 22.59 22.96 -11.45
N GLU A 649 21.39 22.92 -10.89
CA GLU A 649 20.59 24.08 -10.49
C GLU A 649 20.40 24.03 -8.96
N TYR A 650 21.05 24.96 -8.25
CA TYR A 650 20.96 25.09 -6.79
C TYR A 650 19.92 26.17 -6.45
N GLU A 651 18.85 25.79 -5.74
CA GLU A 651 17.75 26.69 -5.39
C GLU A 651 17.82 27.15 -3.92
N PHE A 652 17.14 28.27 -3.60
CA PHE A 652 17.16 28.94 -2.29
C PHE A 652 16.82 28.07 -1.07
N ASP A 653 16.12 26.95 -1.25
CA ASP A 653 15.74 26.01 -0.19
C ASP A 653 16.73 24.82 -0.07
N GLY A 654 17.87 24.90 -0.74
CA GLY A 654 18.95 23.92 -0.69
C GLY A 654 18.78 22.73 -1.62
N VAL A 655 17.78 22.72 -2.50
CA VAL A 655 17.67 21.69 -3.57
C VAL A 655 18.80 21.89 -4.58
N CYS A 656 19.44 20.80 -4.98
CA CYS A 656 20.25 20.72 -6.21
C CYS A 656 19.51 19.83 -7.20
N LYS A 657 18.94 20.40 -8.26
CA LYS A 657 18.43 19.64 -9.41
C LYS A 657 19.58 19.37 -10.37
N ALA A 658 19.73 18.13 -10.80
CA ALA A 658 20.80 17.65 -11.66
C ALA A 658 20.19 17.02 -12.92
N THR A 659 20.54 17.57 -14.07
CA THR A 659 20.16 17.04 -15.39
C THR A 659 21.40 16.45 -16.04
N PHE A 660 21.40 15.13 -16.19
CA PHE A 660 22.48 14.37 -16.81
C PHE A 660 22.13 14.06 -18.25
N LYS A 661 23.14 14.17 -19.13
CA LYS A 661 23.13 13.59 -20.47
C LYS A 661 24.28 12.60 -20.57
N PHE A 662 23.97 11.31 -20.69
CA PHE A 662 24.95 10.24 -20.81
C PHE A 662 25.22 9.94 -22.28
N ILE A 663 26.46 10.11 -22.73
CA ILE A 663 26.88 9.96 -24.12
C ILE A 663 27.91 8.82 -24.20
N PRO A 664 27.46 7.56 -24.36
CA PRO A 664 28.35 6.41 -24.48
C PRO A 664 29.07 6.37 -25.84
N GLU A 665 30.29 5.83 -25.86
CA GLU A 665 30.95 5.46 -27.13
C GLU A 665 30.20 4.32 -27.82
N SER A 666 30.26 4.28 -29.16
CA SER A 666 29.54 3.27 -29.96
C SER A 666 29.93 1.84 -29.54
N GLY A 667 28.93 1.03 -29.20
CA GLY A 667 29.11 -0.38 -28.83
C GLY A 667 29.59 -0.61 -27.40
N VAL A 668 29.76 0.43 -26.57
CA VAL A 668 30.13 0.27 -25.16
C VAL A 668 29.05 -0.53 -24.41
N LYS A 669 29.49 -1.41 -23.51
CA LYS A 669 28.59 -2.15 -22.64
C LYS A 669 28.65 -1.62 -21.21
N CYS A 670 27.48 -1.59 -20.56
CA CYS A 670 27.32 -1.19 -19.18
C CYS A 670 27.18 -2.43 -18.29
N GLU A 671 28.21 -2.68 -17.48
CA GLU A 671 28.17 -3.66 -16.38
C GLU A 671 27.64 -3.03 -15.09
N SER A 672 27.99 -1.76 -14.83
CA SER A 672 27.47 -0.98 -13.71
C SER A 672 27.54 0.53 -13.98
N LEU A 673 26.50 1.25 -13.56
CA LEU A 673 26.44 2.71 -13.54
C LEU A 673 25.64 3.15 -12.32
N TYR A 674 26.28 3.82 -11.37
CA TYR A 674 25.64 4.22 -10.11
C TYR A 674 26.27 5.46 -9.46
N ILE A 675 25.50 6.13 -8.61
CA ILE A 675 25.93 7.23 -7.74
C ILE A 675 26.08 6.68 -6.32
N ASP A 676 27.22 6.90 -5.68
CA ASP A 676 27.46 6.62 -4.26
C ASP A 676 27.41 7.91 -3.44
N ILE A 677 26.58 7.92 -2.40
CA ILE A 677 26.40 9.04 -1.46
C ILE A 677 26.77 8.56 -0.05
N PRO A 678 28.03 8.75 0.40
CA PRO A 678 28.50 8.24 1.69
C PRO A 678 28.20 9.23 2.83
N LEU A 679 27.27 8.86 3.73
CA LEU A 679 26.94 9.63 4.94
C LEU A 679 27.67 9.08 6.16
N LYS A 680 27.97 9.96 7.12
CA LYS A 680 28.48 9.55 8.45
C LYS A 680 27.48 8.63 9.14
N ALA A 681 27.97 7.54 9.74
CA ALA A 681 27.12 6.59 10.45
C ALA A 681 26.36 7.22 11.64
N SER A 682 26.90 8.28 12.26
CA SER A 682 26.23 9.03 13.32
C SER A 682 25.02 9.84 12.81
N VAL A 683 24.95 10.13 11.51
CA VAL A 683 23.84 10.85 10.87
C VAL A 683 22.81 9.87 10.31
N ALA A 684 23.24 8.84 9.58
CA ALA A 684 22.37 7.92 8.86
C ALA A 684 21.80 6.79 9.76
N GLN A 685 20.74 7.12 10.51
CA GLN A 685 20.07 6.22 11.46
C GLN A 685 18.67 5.78 11.02
N LEU A 686 17.99 6.60 10.24
CA LEU A 686 16.63 6.46 9.75
C LEU A 686 16.62 6.47 8.22
N LEU A 687 15.64 5.78 7.66
CA LEU A 687 15.38 5.68 6.24
C LEU A 687 13.89 5.90 5.97
N HIS A 688 13.60 6.65 4.91
CA HIS A 688 12.26 6.77 4.37
C HIS A 688 12.33 6.77 2.84
N ASN A 689 11.46 6.03 2.16
CA ASN A 689 11.33 6.11 0.72
C ASN A 689 9.87 6.24 0.30
N THR A 690 9.62 6.91 -0.82
CA THR A 690 8.30 6.90 -1.47
C THR A 690 8.42 6.28 -2.86
N GLY A 691 7.48 5.40 -3.18
CA GLY A 691 7.50 4.66 -4.45
C GLY A 691 6.47 3.53 -4.56
N LYS A 692 5.71 3.27 -3.49
CA LYS A 692 4.68 2.23 -3.42
C LYS A 692 3.24 2.77 -3.50
N GLY A 693 3.08 4.10 -3.57
CA GLY A 693 1.80 4.80 -3.50
C GLY A 693 1.64 5.53 -2.17
N CYS A 694 0.45 6.05 -1.88
CA CYS A 694 0.11 6.58 -0.56
C CYS A 694 -0.12 5.42 0.43
N ARG A 695 0.16 5.62 1.73
CA ARG A 695 -0.11 4.69 2.85
C ARG A 695 0.61 3.34 2.80
N SER A 696 1.71 3.25 2.07
CA SER A 696 2.47 2.00 1.89
C SER A 696 3.99 2.21 1.87
N ASN A 697 4.45 3.43 2.20
CA ASN A 697 5.84 3.82 2.09
C ASN A 697 6.67 3.36 3.29
N ASP A 698 7.94 3.05 3.06
CA ASP A 698 8.82 2.55 4.11
C ASP A 698 9.27 3.71 5.01
N SER A 699 9.18 3.51 6.32
CA SER A 699 9.71 4.41 7.36
C SER A 699 10.31 3.58 8.47
N MET A 700 11.63 3.57 8.59
CA MET A 700 12.32 2.60 9.45
C MET A 700 13.67 3.06 9.95
N TRP A 701 14.16 2.40 10.99
CA TRP A 701 15.58 2.40 11.32
C TRP A 701 16.39 1.78 10.19
N VAL A 702 17.56 2.35 9.89
CA VAL A 702 18.53 1.72 9.00
C VAL A 702 18.92 0.37 9.61
N PRO A 703 18.74 -0.75 8.89
CA PRO A 703 19.03 -2.06 9.45
C PRO A 703 20.47 -2.18 9.99
N ALA A 704 20.61 -2.91 11.09
CA ALA A 704 21.93 -3.21 11.66
C ALA A 704 22.72 -4.18 10.76
N GLY A 705 24.03 -4.29 11.00
CA GLY A 705 24.95 -5.16 10.26
C GLY A 705 25.99 -4.39 9.44
N SER A 706 26.83 -5.12 8.71
CA SER A 706 27.84 -4.58 7.79
C SER A 706 27.61 -5.07 6.36
N GLY A 707 28.14 -4.36 5.37
CA GLY A 707 27.88 -4.61 3.95
C GLY A 707 26.52 -4.07 3.51
N THR A 708 25.90 -4.67 2.50
CA THR A 708 24.58 -4.24 2.04
C THR A 708 23.49 -4.66 3.04
N VAL A 709 22.90 -3.69 3.71
CA VAL A 709 21.88 -3.90 4.77
C VAL A 709 20.45 -3.65 4.27
N PHE A 710 20.29 -3.01 3.12
CA PHE A 710 18.99 -2.76 2.49
C PHE A 710 19.12 -2.74 0.96
N LYS A 711 18.09 -3.24 0.26
CA LYS A 711 17.96 -3.18 -1.21
C LYS A 711 16.53 -2.83 -1.60
N TYR A 712 16.39 -1.96 -2.58
CA TYR A 712 15.10 -1.66 -3.22
C TYR A 712 15.11 -2.16 -4.67
N ARG A 713 14.03 -2.80 -5.10
CA ARG A 713 13.91 -3.43 -6.43
C ARG A 713 12.70 -2.93 -7.20
N CYS A 714 12.88 -2.78 -8.50
CA CYS A 714 11.84 -2.45 -9.48
C CYS A 714 11.20 -3.74 -10.05
N THR A 715 9.90 -3.99 -9.85
CA THR A 715 9.19 -5.19 -10.36
C THR A 715 8.39 -4.89 -11.64
N ARG A 716 8.16 -5.89 -12.51
CA ARG A 716 7.54 -5.71 -13.85
C ARG A 716 6.05 -5.36 -13.84
N ASN A 717 5.30 -5.80 -12.83
CA ASN A 717 3.83 -5.67 -12.81
C ASN A 717 3.36 -4.39 -12.09
N PHE A 718 4.25 -3.77 -11.31
CA PHE A 718 4.09 -2.47 -10.67
C PHE A 718 5.49 -1.92 -10.51
N ILE A 719 5.96 -1.11 -11.45
CA ILE A 719 7.35 -0.68 -11.40
C ILE A 719 7.56 0.25 -10.18
N ASN A 720 8.11 -0.35 -9.12
CA ASN A 720 8.56 0.26 -7.88
C ASN A 720 9.97 0.82 -8.12
N TYR A 721 10.07 2.01 -8.68
CA TYR A 721 11.24 2.85 -8.50
C TYR A 721 10.93 3.80 -7.33
N PRO A 722 11.82 3.96 -6.33
CA PRO A 722 11.57 4.87 -5.24
C PRO A 722 11.85 6.29 -5.75
N SER A 723 10.78 7.00 -6.13
CA SER A 723 10.83 8.36 -6.66
C SER A 723 11.43 9.34 -5.65
N TYR A 724 11.39 9.03 -4.36
CA TYR A 724 12.11 9.74 -3.31
C TYR A 724 12.73 8.77 -2.31
N PHE A 725 13.93 9.12 -1.84
CA PHE A 725 14.68 8.34 -0.87
C PHE A 725 15.41 9.27 0.09
N TYR A 726 15.14 9.14 1.39
CA TYR A 726 15.80 9.84 2.49
C TYR A 726 16.64 8.87 3.31
N LEU A 727 17.87 9.29 3.60
CA LEU A 727 18.77 8.62 4.54
C LEU A 727 19.35 9.68 5.49
N GLY A 728 19.15 9.51 6.79
CA GLY A 728 19.54 10.53 7.77
C GLY A 728 19.08 10.23 9.17
N GLY A 729 18.93 11.26 10.00
CA GLY A 729 18.43 11.18 11.36
C GLY A 729 17.17 12.02 11.55
N ILE A 730 16.92 12.42 12.79
CA ILE A 730 15.75 13.22 13.16
C ILE A 730 15.85 14.65 12.59
N PHE A 731 17.07 15.18 12.42
CA PHE A 731 17.31 16.52 11.89
C PHE A 731 18.10 16.50 10.59
N LYS A 732 19.30 15.93 10.66
CA LYS A 732 20.30 15.95 9.60
C LYS A 732 20.17 14.74 8.71
N GLY A 733 20.19 14.94 7.40
CA GLY A 733 20.03 13.87 6.45
C GLY A 733 20.22 14.35 5.02
N PHE A 734 20.06 13.43 4.09
CA PHE A 734 20.19 13.70 2.67
C PHE A 734 19.14 12.90 1.92
N CYS A 735 18.48 13.55 0.95
CA CYS A 735 17.55 12.87 0.06
C CYS A 735 18.04 12.89 -1.39
N HIS A 736 17.64 11.85 -2.12
CA HIS A 736 17.67 11.75 -3.57
C HIS A 736 16.24 11.54 -4.05
N PHE A 737 15.88 12.16 -5.18
CA PHE A 737 14.56 12.00 -5.78
C PHE A 737 14.61 12.14 -7.30
N SER A 738 13.64 11.54 -7.99
CA SER A 738 13.53 11.58 -9.45
C SER A 738 12.08 11.31 -9.85
N ASP A 739 11.62 12.02 -10.87
CA ASP A 739 10.32 11.73 -11.50
C ASP A 739 10.43 10.48 -12.38
N GLU A 740 11.57 10.27 -13.02
CA GLU A 740 11.72 9.20 -14.01
C GLU A 740 12.64 8.08 -13.56
N ILE A 741 12.41 6.92 -14.16
CA ILE A 741 13.30 5.77 -14.08
C ILE A 741 14.32 5.89 -15.22
N PRO A 742 15.63 5.70 -14.96
CA PRO A 742 16.63 5.72 -16.00
C PRO A 742 16.30 4.73 -17.12
N ALA A 743 16.38 5.19 -18.38
CA ALA A 743 16.03 4.39 -19.57
C ALA A 743 16.68 2.99 -19.63
N PRO A 744 17.92 2.76 -19.14
CA PRO A 744 18.50 1.41 -19.12
C PRO A 744 17.70 0.36 -18.33
N PHE A 745 16.82 0.75 -17.41
CA PHE A 745 15.95 -0.18 -16.68
C PHE A 745 14.76 -0.69 -17.50
N ASP A 746 14.40 -0.01 -18.60
CA ASP A 746 13.25 -0.39 -19.45
C ASP A 746 13.41 -1.81 -20.02
N ALA A 747 14.64 -2.34 -20.10
CA ALA A 747 14.97 -3.65 -20.68
C ALA A 747 14.88 -4.84 -19.70
N VAL A 748 14.70 -4.63 -18.38
CA VAL A 748 14.86 -5.70 -17.37
C VAL A 748 13.68 -5.81 -16.40
N SER A 749 13.49 -6.99 -15.81
CA SER A 749 12.66 -7.19 -14.60
C SER A 749 13.53 -7.21 -13.35
N GLU A 750 12.97 -6.73 -12.23
CA GLU A 750 13.44 -7.08 -10.87
C GLU A 750 14.88 -6.64 -10.56
N ALA A 751 15.29 -5.53 -11.16
CA ALA A 751 16.59 -4.93 -10.93
C ALA A 751 16.61 -4.12 -9.63
N VAL A 752 17.76 -4.16 -8.95
CA VAL A 752 18.03 -3.30 -7.78
C VAL A 752 18.22 -1.88 -8.28
N THR A 753 17.48 -0.94 -7.71
CA THR A 753 17.60 0.49 -8.03
C THR A 753 18.34 1.25 -6.93
N HIS A 754 18.17 0.84 -5.67
CA HIS A 754 18.81 1.49 -4.52
C HIS A 754 19.37 0.47 -3.54
N GLU A 755 20.50 0.80 -2.92
CA GLU A 755 21.10 0.00 -1.84
C GLU A 755 21.56 0.90 -0.69
N ILE A 756 21.49 0.37 0.54
CA ILE A 756 22.19 0.93 1.69
C ILE A 756 23.34 0.02 2.07
N ILE A 757 24.55 0.56 2.08
CA ILE A 757 25.78 -0.17 2.34
C ILE A 757 26.43 0.43 3.60
N ARG A 758 26.58 -0.39 4.64
CA ARG A 758 27.09 0.01 5.95
C ARG A 758 28.50 -0.53 6.20
N ASN A 759 29.36 0.33 6.71
CA ASN A 759 30.61 -0.03 7.37
C ASN A 759 30.71 0.74 8.71
N ASP A 760 31.81 0.58 9.44
CA ASP A 760 31.93 1.07 10.82
C ASP A 760 31.75 2.58 10.97
N SER A 761 32.14 3.37 9.96
CA SER A 761 32.10 4.84 10.01
C SER A 761 31.13 5.49 9.02
N SER A 762 30.63 4.73 8.04
CA SER A 762 29.86 5.25 6.92
C SER A 762 28.65 4.37 6.58
N VAL A 763 27.57 5.04 6.19
CA VAL A 763 26.38 4.43 5.59
C VAL A 763 26.18 5.09 4.23
N THR A 764 26.30 4.31 3.16
CA THR A 764 26.27 4.80 1.78
C THR A 764 24.92 4.48 1.15
N LEU A 765 24.25 5.51 0.64
CA LEU A 765 23.14 5.34 -0.30
C LEU A 765 23.73 5.18 -1.71
N ARG A 766 23.47 4.04 -2.35
CA ARG A 766 23.82 3.79 -3.75
C ARG A 766 22.57 3.87 -4.63
N VAL A 767 22.60 4.73 -5.63
CA VAL A 767 21.54 4.90 -6.64
C VAL A 767 22.02 4.32 -7.96
N HIS A 768 21.41 3.24 -8.44
CA HIS A 768 21.75 2.62 -9.72
C HIS A 768 21.05 3.34 -10.86
N LEU A 769 21.81 3.73 -11.89
CA LEU A 769 21.30 4.33 -13.13
C LEU A 769 21.23 3.34 -14.30
N ALA A 770 21.80 2.14 -14.10
CA ALA A 770 21.61 1.00 -14.98
C ALA A 770 21.59 -0.31 -14.18
N PRO A 771 20.93 -1.37 -14.69
CA PRO A 771 20.90 -2.67 -14.03
C PRO A 771 22.30 -3.28 -13.84
N ALA A 772 22.72 -3.46 -12.59
CA ALA A 772 24.02 -4.04 -12.27
C ALA A 772 24.16 -5.49 -12.76
N GLY A 773 25.31 -5.83 -13.34
CA GLY A 773 25.70 -7.19 -13.73
C GLY A 773 24.97 -7.74 -14.96
N LYS A 774 24.33 -6.88 -15.76
CA LYS A 774 23.57 -7.30 -16.97
C LYS A 774 24.34 -7.13 -18.28
N ASN A 775 25.47 -6.41 -18.28
CA ASN A 775 26.34 -6.20 -19.45
C ASN A 775 25.55 -5.73 -20.69
N LEU A 776 24.71 -4.71 -20.52
CA LEU A 776 23.76 -4.24 -21.53
C LEU A 776 24.45 -3.24 -22.49
N PRO A 777 24.10 -3.22 -23.79
CA PRO A 777 24.49 -2.12 -24.66
C PRO A 777 23.95 -0.81 -24.12
N LEU A 778 24.81 0.17 -23.90
CA LEU A 778 24.39 1.49 -23.42
C LEU A 778 24.12 2.41 -24.61
N LYS A 779 22.93 3.01 -24.65
CA LYS A 779 22.58 4.07 -25.61
C LYS A 779 22.64 5.42 -24.92
N GLU A 780 22.69 6.49 -25.69
CA GLU A 780 22.51 7.85 -25.17
C GLU A 780 21.16 7.95 -24.44
N PHE A 781 21.17 8.55 -23.25
CA PHE A 781 19.97 8.80 -22.47
C PHE A 781 20.16 9.98 -21.52
N ASP A 782 19.04 10.62 -21.21
CA ASP A 782 18.96 11.67 -20.21
C ASP A 782 18.44 11.12 -18.89
N TYR A 783 18.80 11.79 -17.80
CA TYR A 783 18.27 11.49 -16.47
C TYR A 783 18.20 12.77 -15.65
N VAL A 784 17.02 13.08 -15.11
CA VAL A 784 16.82 14.22 -14.21
C VAL A 784 16.57 13.72 -12.80
N CYS A 785 17.39 14.16 -11.85
CA CYS A 785 17.17 13.89 -10.43
C CYS A 785 17.45 15.10 -9.55
N GLY A 786 17.08 15.02 -8.29
CA GLY A 786 17.28 16.06 -7.30
C GLY A 786 17.93 15.52 -6.04
N PHE A 787 18.62 16.41 -5.35
CA PHE A 787 19.26 16.15 -4.07
C PHE A 787 18.95 17.28 -3.09
N GLN A 788 18.71 16.94 -1.82
CA GLN A 788 18.49 17.97 -0.80
C GLN A 788 18.93 17.49 0.59
N PRO A 789 19.81 18.22 1.28
CA PRO A 789 20.08 18.03 2.70
C PRO A 789 18.95 18.54 3.59
N THR A 790 18.81 17.94 4.77
CA THR A 790 17.87 18.38 5.82
C THR A 790 18.64 18.83 7.06
N PRO A 791 18.08 19.72 7.91
CA PRO A 791 16.75 20.32 7.81
C PRO A 791 16.66 21.42 6.74
N VAL A 792 15.51 21.52 6.05
CA VAL A 792 15.30 22.51 4.98
C VAL A 792 15.22 23.95 5.53
N LYS A 793 14.49 24.12 6.63
CA LYS A 793 14.30 25.40 7.33
C LYS A 793 14.00 25.13 8.81
N PRO A 794 14.12 26.12 9.72
CA PRO A 794 13.72 25.93 11.10
C PRO A 794 12.19 25.76 11.21
N ARG A 795 11.72 25.21 12.33
CA ARG A 795 10.28 25.24 12.65
C ARG A 795 9.87 26.67 13.04
N PRO A 796 8.66 27.14 12.68
CA PRO A 796 8.18 28.47 13.06
C PRO A 796 8.19 28.70 14.57
N GLN A 797 8.37 29.96 15.00
CA GLN A 797 8.17 30.32 16.39
C GLN A 797 6.70 30.05 16.79
N GLY A 798 6.49 29.58 18.03
CA GLY A 798 5.15 29.28 18.54
C GLY A 798 4.49 28.05 17.91
N PHE A 799 5.21 27.19 17.17
CA PHE A 799 4.63 26.00 16.52
C PHE A 799 3.85 25.09 17.49
N ARG A 800 4.27 25.04 18.75
CA ARG A 800 3.60 24.27 19.80
C ARG A 800 2.26 24.85 20.23
N GLN A 801 2.00 26.13 19.98
CA GLN A 801 0.73 26.79 20.30
C GLN A 801 -0.40 26.40 19.36
N TRP A 802 -0.15 25.62 18.32
CA TRP A 802 -1.18 25.17 17.39
C TRP A 802 -1.94 23.96 17.94
N ALA A 803 -3.24 23.93 17.67
CA ALA A 803 -4.10 22.77 17.87
C ALA A 803 -5.08 22.63 16.70
N GLY A 804 -5.38 21.40 16.32
CA GLY A 804 -6.33 21.09 15.26
C GLY A 804 -7.77 21.06 15.78
N GLY A 805 -8.71 20.94 14.85
CA GLY A 805 -10.15 21.08 15.09
C GLY A 805 -10.84 19.92 15.82
N MET A 806 -10.13 19.05 16.54
CA MET A 806 -10.68 17.89 17.28
C MET A 806 -11.78 18.23 18.30
N THR A 807 -11.90 19.50 18.70
CA THR A 807 -12.86 19.94 19.70
C THR A 807 -13.44 21.31 19.35
N ILE A 808 -14.62 21.58 19.92
CA ILE A 808 -15.21 22.92 19.94
C ILE A 808 -14.71 23.77 21.11
N THR A 809 -14.10 23.14 22.13
CA THR A 809 -13.51 23.84 23.27
C THR A 809 -12.32 24.67 22.81
N GLN A 810 -12.35 25.97 23.09
CA GLN A 810 -11.18 26.83 22.89
C GLN A 810 -10.19 26.62 24.02
N PHE A 811 -8.94 26.32 23.67
CA PHE A 811 -7.86 26.23 24.64
C PHE A 811 -7.18 27.59 24.83
N PRO A 812 -6.78 27.95 26.06
CA PRO A 812 -6.04 29.19 26.29
C PRO A 812 -4.69 29.15 25.54
N ASN A 813 -4.21 30.33 25.14
CA ASN A 813 -2.89 30.52 24.51
C ASN A 813 -2.64 29.64 23.27
N THR A 814 -3.71 29.26 22.55
CA THR A 814 -3.67 28.30 21.45
C THR A 814 -4.21 28.92 20.16
N TYR A 815 -3.49 28.73 19.05
CA TYR A 815 -3.99 29.04 17.71
C TYR A 815 -4.78 27.84 17.20
N MET A 816 -6.10 27.98 17.15
CA MET A 816 -6.98 27.00 16.54
C MET A 816 -7.35 27.44 15.13
N LYS A 817 -7.21 26.52 14.18
CA LYS A 817 -7.60 26.74 12.78
C LYS A 817 -8.78 25.84 12.40
N ASN A 818 -9.56 26.32 11.45
CA ASN A 818 -10.59 25.55 10.79
C ASN A 818 -10.45 25.67 9.28
N GLY A 819 -10.59 24.52 8.61
CA GLY A 819 -10.78 24.46 7.18
C GLY A 819 -12.06 25.13 6.77
N ILE A 820 -11.98 25.91 5.69
CA ILE A 820 -13.10 26.01 4.73
C ILE A 820 -13.28 24.65 4.00
N SER A 821 -12.60 23.58 4.47
CA SER A 821 -12.63 22.18 4.04
C SER A 821 -13.98 21.52 4.07
N HIS A 822 -14.90 21.95 4.94
CA HIS A 822 -16.24 21.39 4.90
C HIS A 822 -17.00 21.85 3.65
N TYR A 823 -16.60 22.96 2.99
CA TYR A 823 -17.11 23.29 1.66
C TYR A 823 -16.68 22.26 0.60
N LYS A 824 -15.47 21.71 0.70
CA LYS A 824 -15.02 20.56 -0.13
C LYS A 824 -15.95 19.37 0.11
N GLN A 825 -16.18 19.01 1.36
CA GLN A 825 -17.14 17.95 1.69
C GLN A 825 -18.59 18.21 1.26
N CYS A 826 -19.00 19.48 1.15
CA CYS A 826 -20.34 19.87 0.70
C CYS A 826 -20.50 19.85 -0.82
N PHE A 827 -19.42 20.14 -1.57
CA PHE A 827 -19.50 20.36 -3.03
C PHE A 827 -18.61 19.42 -3.87
N SER A 828 -17.53 18.84 -3.34
CA SER A 828 -16.73 17.83 -4.07
C SER A 828 -17.34 16.43 -3.99
N ASP A 829 -17.78 16.01 -2.80
CA ASP A 829 -18.45 14.71 -2.60
C ASP A 829 -19.81 14.70 -3.33
N ALA A 830 -20.37 15.90 -3.57
CA ALA A 830 -21.57 16.15 -4.34
C ALA A 830 -21.28 16.59 -5.80
N ARG A 831 -20.05 16.57 -6.31
CA ARG A 831 -19.71 17.04 -7.69
C ARG A 831 -20.37 18.38 -8.11
N LEU A 832 -20.59 19.27 -7.15
CA LEU A 832 -21.17 20.59 -7.35
C LEU A 832 -20.08 21.65 -7.59
N GLY A 833 -18.82 21.40 -7.25
CA GLY A 833 -17.75 22.32 -7.63
C GLY A 833 -16.46 22.14 -6.86
N HIS A 834 -15.47 22.96 -7.23
CA HIS A 834 -14.19 23.04 -6.54
C HIS A 834 -14.14 24.35 -5.75
N PRO A 835 -13.49 24.44 -4.58
CA PRO A 835 -13.46 25.69 -3.79
C PRO A 835 -12.87 26.91 -4.52
N LEU A 836 -12.07 26.69 -5.58
CA LEU A 836 -11.57 27.77 -6.44
C LEU A 836 -12.58 28.22 -7.53
N VAL A 837 -13.56 27.37 -7.85
CA VAL A 837 -14.63 27.59 -8.84
C VAL A 837 -15.92 26.99 -8.28
N CYS A 838 -16.63 27.78 -7.46
CA CYS A 838 -17.89 27.40 -6.83
C CYS A 838 -18.96 27.06 -7.88
N TYR A 839 -19.94 26.21 -7.53
CA TYR A 839 -21.10 25.94 -8.38
C TYR A 839 -21.76 27.25 -8.82
N ASN A 840 -22.12 27.38 -10.10
CA ASN A 840 -22.68 28.60 -10.69
C ASN A 840 -21.86 29.90 -10.43
N ASN A 841 -20.58 29.77 -10.05
CA ASN A 841 -19.74 30.87 -9.55
C ASN A 841 -20.38 31.64 -8.35
N ASP A 842 -21.22 30.99 -7.54
CA ASP A 842 -21.83 31.59 -6.35
C ASP A 842 -20.99 31.34 -5.09
N TYR A 843 -20.35 32.41 -4.59
CA TYR A 843 -19.50 32.39 -3.40
C TYR A 843 -20.27 32.72 -2.11
N GLY A 844 -21.60 32.84 -2.15
CA GLY A 844 -22.42 33.34 -1.04
C GLY A 844 -22.25 32.58 0.28
N PHE A 845 -21.91 31.29 0.27
CA PHE A 845 -21.58 30.57 1.50
C PHE A 845 -20.28 31.00 2.14
N ILE A 846 -19.24 31.25 1.34
CA ILE A 846 -17.97 31.74 1.86
C ILE A 846 -18.16 33.15 2.42
N ASP A 847 -18.91 34.02 1.70
CA ASP A 847 -19.30 35.33 2.22
C ASP A 847 -20.02 35.21 3.56
N TYR A 848 -21.01 34.31 3.67
CA TYR A 848 -21.74 34.06 4.92
C TYR A 848 -20.82 33.64 6.07
N LEU A 849 -19.90 32.70 5.83
CA LEU A 849 -18.93 32.24 6.84
C LEU A 849 -18.03 33.38 7.34
N LEU A 850 -17.66 34.30 6.45
CA LEU A 850 -16.76 35.40 6.76
C LEU A 850 -17.48 36.56 7.45
N THR A 851 -18.70 36.89 7.04
CA THR A 851 -19.47 38.00 7.63
C THR A 851 -20.02 37.63 9.00
N HIS A 852 -20.51 36.40 9.20
CA HIS A 852 -21.16 35.98 10.44
C HIS A 852 -20.22 35.25 11.41
N ARG A 853 -18.90 35.35 11.22
CA ARG A 853 -17.89 34.64 12.03
C ARG A 853 -17.90 35.05 13.51
N GLN A 854 -18.33 36.29 13.80
CA GLN A 854 -18.44 36.85 15.15
C GLN A 854 -19.88 36.87 15.67
N ASP A 855 -20.85 36.44 14.86
CA ASP A 855 -22.26 36.54 15.20
C ASP A 855 -22.70 35.33 16.04
N ASN A 856 -23.57 35.60 17.02
CA ASN A 856 -24.21 34.56 17.83
C ASN A 856 -25.49 34.03 17.17
N ALA A 857 -25.51 33.92 15.83
CA ALA A 857 -26.67 33.42 15.10
C ALA A 857 -27.07 32.03 15.64
N GLY A 858 -28.37 31.84 15.88
CA GLY A 858 -28.90 30.58 16.39
C GLY A 858 -28.98 29.49 15.32
N ASP A 859 -29.02 28.22 15.72
CA ASP A 859 -28.98 27.06 14.81
C ASP A 859 -30.06 27.13 13.71
N GLN A 860 -31.27 27.59 14.06
CA GLN A 860 -32.38 27.72 13.10
C GLN A 860 -32.12 28.76 12.01
N GLU A 861 -31.39 29.83 12.33
CA GLU A 861 -31.07 30.90 11.39
C GLU A 861 -30.05 30.41 10.35
N ILE A 862 -28.99 29.73 10.80
CA ILE A 862 -27.98 29.12 9.93
C ILE A 862 -28.66 28.13 8.98
N ARG A 863 -29.50 27.24 9.51
CA ARG A 863 -30.19 26.22 8.71
C ARG A 863 -31.15 26.81 7.69
N ARG A 864 -31.86 27.90 8.04
CA ARG A 864 -32.72 28.62 7.10
C ARG A 864 -31.92 29.25 5.97
N TRP A 865 -30.83 29.94 6.31
CA TRP A 865 -29.94 30.54 5.31
C TRP A 865 -29.37 29.48 4.34
N ILE A 866 -28.95 28.32 4.85
CA ILE A 866 -28.44 27.21 4.01
C ILE A 866 -29.53 26.71 3.05
N ALA A 867 -30.76 26.52 3.52
CA ALA A 867 -31.86 26.08 2.68
C ALA A 867 -32.15 27.09 1.54
N ASP A 868 -32.14 28.38 1.84
CA ASP A 868 -32.34 29.44 0.85
C ASP A 868 -31.18 29.51 -0.17
N PHE A 869 -29.94 29.33 0.29
CA PHE A 869 -28.76 29.28 -0.56
C PHE A 869 -28.80 28.10 -1.54
N LEU A 870 -29.16 26.90 -1.06
CA LEU A 870 -29.30 25.71 -1.90
C LEU A 870 -30.42 25.91 -2.93
N LYS A 871 -31.56 26.49 -2.53
CA LYS A 871 -32.67 26.81 -3.43
C LYS A 871 -32.27 27.82 -4.51
N LYS A 872 -31.53 28.88 -4.16
CA LYS A 872 -31.02 29.89 -5.10
C LYS A 872 -30.14 29.27 -6.19
N ASN A 873 -29.40 28.20 -5.85
CA ASN A 873 -28.50 27.50 -6.75
C ASN A 873 -29.16 26.31 -7.47
N ASP A 874 -30.50 26.27 -7.55
CA ASP A 874 -31.27 25.23 -8.24
C ASP A 874 -30.98 23.80 -7.74
N MET A 875 -30.61 23.67 -6.47
CA MET A 875 -30.37 22.37 -5.83
C MET A 875 -31.69 21.79 -5.30
N THR A 876 -32.64 21.55 -6.22
CA THR A 876 -33.94 20.89 -5.98
C THR A 876 -33.77 19.38 -5.85
N ASP A 877 -34.74 18.67 -5.25
CA ASP A 877 -34.66 17.22 -5.06
C ASP A 877 -34.53 16.46 -6.40
N GLU A 878 -35.21 16.94 -7.44
CA GLU A 878 -35.09 16.43 -8.81
C GLU A 878 -33.68 16.64 -9.40
N LYS A 879 -33.08 17.82 -9.17
CA LYS A 879 -31.69 18.09 -9.61
C LYS A 879 -30.67 17.27 -8.82
N TRP A 880 -30.94 16.96 -7.56
CA TRP A 880 -30.10 16.08 -6.75
C TRP A 880 -30.06 14.65 -7.30
N GLU A 881 -31.21 14.11 -7.76
CA GLU A 881 -31.28 12.79 -8.42
C GLU A 881 -30.56 12.78 -9.77
N GLU A 882 -30.55 13.91 -10.51
CA GLU A 882 -29.87 14.04 -11.80
C GLU A 882 -28.33 14.19 -11.68
N VAL A 883 -27.86 14.93 -10.67
CA VAL A 883 -26.47 15.39 -10.58
C VAL A 883 -25.58 14.49 -9.70
N LEU A 884 -26.16 13.65 -8.82
CA LEU A 884 -25.40 12.85 -7.85
C LEU A 884 -25.51 11.34 -8.02
N PHE A 885 -24.38 10.66 -7.79
CA PHE A 885 -24.29 9.21 -7.76
C PHE A 885 -24.28 8.62 -6.32
N GLU A 886 -23.94 9.42 -5.28
CA GLU A 886 -23.56 8.87 -3.96
C GLU A 886 -23.91 9.71 -2.70
N GLY A 887 -24.63 10.85 -2.79
CA GLY A 887 -24.88 11.73 -1.62
C GLY A 887 -26.34 12.18 -1.46
N ASP A 888 -26.84 12.22 -0.22
CA ASP A 888 -28.15 12.81 0.13
C ASP A 888 -27.98 14.31 0.46
N LYS A 889 -28.87 15.16 -0.07
CA LYS A 889 -29.03 16.59 0.23
C LYS A 889 -28.96 16.91 1.73
N ALA A 890 -29.51 16.04 2.58
CA ALA A 890 -29.44 16.19 4.03
C ALA A 890 -27.99 16.21 4.55
N SER A 891 -27.10 15.38 3.98
CA SER A 891 -25.69 15.34 4.34
C SER A 891 -24.97 16.64 3.96
N VAL A 892 -25.20 17.16 2.75
CA VAL A 892 -24.59 18.43 2.31
C VAL A 892 -25.03 19.57 3.21
N SER A 893 -26.34 19.68 3.47
CA SER A 893 -26.89 20.71 4.37
C SER A 893 -26.30 20.62 5.79
N GLU A 894 -26.18 19.41 6.32
CA GLU A 894 -25.59 19.19 7.65
C GLU A 894 -24.11 19.54 7.70
N ARG A 895 -23.33 19.21 6.68
CA ARG A 895 -21.91 19.60 6.60
C ARG A 895 -21.75 21.11 6.45
N MET A 896 -22.61 21.79 5.70
CA MET A 896 -22.62 23.26 5.61
C MET A 896 -22.92 23.87 6.98
N TYR A 897 -23.89 23.32 7.71
CA TYR A 897 -24.22 23.73 9.07
C TYR A 897 -23.03 23.55 10.02
N GLN A 898 -22.41 22.37 10.04
CA GLN A 898 -21.22 22.09 10.85
C GLN A 898 -20.07 23.05 10.55
N THR A 899 -19.84 23.38 9.27
CA THR A 899 -18.83 24.39 8.88
C THR A 899 -19.11 25.74 9.53
N ALA A 900 -20.34 26.22 9.38
CA ALA A 900 -20.76 27.52 9.86
C ALA A 900 -20.76 27.59 11.39
N TYR A 901 -21.10 26.48 12.04
CA TYR A 901 -21.10 26.36 13.49
C TYR A 901 -19.67 26.29 14.05
N PHE A 902 -18.82 25.39 13.56
CA PHE A 902 -17.47 25.17 14.09
C PHE A 902 -16.43 26.20 13.64
N GLY A 903 -16.66 26.92 12.54
CA GLY A 903 -15.77 27.96 12.02
C GLY A 903 -15.73 29.24 12.85
N ARG A 904 -16.67 29.42 13.78
CA ARG A 904 -16.74 30.59 14.66
C ARG A 904 -15.46 30.74 15.47
N ASN A 905 -14.87 31.93 15.45
CA ASN A 905 -13.67 32.29 16.21
C ASN A 905 -12.36 31.49 15.93
N LYS A 906 -12.31 30.62 14.91
CA LYS A 906 -11.08 29.90 14.49
C LYS A 906 -10.42 30.57 13.29
N LEU A 907 -9.09 30.51 13.17
CA LEU A 907 -8.38 31.00 11.98
C LEU A 907 -8.79 30.22 10.75
N LEU A 908 -8.93 30.88 9.60
CA LEU A 908 -9.47 30.26 8.38
C LEU A 908 -8.38 30.05 7.33
N HIS A 909 -8.37 28.85 6.76
CA HIS A 909 -7.56 28.48 5.60
C HIS A 909 -8.44 27.80 4.53
N LEU A 910 -8.08 27.99 3.26
CA LEU A 910 -8.74 27.37 2.13
C LEU A 910 -8.29 25.92 1.99
N TYR A 911 -9.21 24.96 2.00
CA TYR A 911 -8.89 23.63 1.47
C TYR A 911 -8.86 23.68 -0.05
N ALA A 912 -7.80 23.18 -0.67
CA ALA A 912 -7.73 22.92 -2.09
C ALA A 912 -7.02 21.58 -2.31
N ASN A 913 -7.37 20.87 -3.38
CA ASN A 913 -6.64 19.67 -3.77
C ASN A 913 -5.92 19.98 -5.10
N PRO A 914 -4.57 20.04 -5.11
CA PRO A 914 -3.77 20.28 -6.32
C PRO A 914 -3.86 19.17 -7.37
N ARG A 915 -4.61 18.09 -7.10
CA ARG A 915 -4.92 17.03 -8.06
C ARG A 915 -6.39 16.98 -8.44
N ALA A 916 -7.22 17.83 -7.82
CA ALA A 916 -8.66 17.78 -8.03
C ALA A 916 -9.04 18.09 -9.47
N GLY A 917 -10.00 17.31 -9.94
CA GLY A 917 -10.67 17.59 -11.19
C GLY A 917 -12.18 17.68 -11.13
N TYR A 918 -12.70 18.48 -12.06
CA TYR A 918 -14.13 18.66 -12.20
C TYR A 918 -14.48 18.72 -13.68
N ARG A 919 -15.34 17.80 -14.13
CA ARG A 919 -15.71 17.67 -15.54
C ARG A 919 -16.40 18.89 -16.11
N ASN A 920 -17.14 19.62 -15.29
CA ASN A 920 -17.86 20.81 -15.77
C ASN A 920 -16.99 22.08 -15.71
N TRP A 921 -15.69 21.96 -15.44
CA TRP A 921 -14.79 23.08 -15.71
C TRP A 921 -14.72 23.33 -17.23
N PRO A 922 -14.82 24.59 -17.66
CA PRO A 922 -14.63 24.97 -19.05
C PRO A 922 -13.31 24.44 -19.65
N GLU A 923 -12.27 24.30 -18.83
CA GLU A 923 -10.95 23.81 -19.19
C GLU A 923 -10.89 22.31 -19.49
N SER A 924 -11.79 21.50 -18.90
CA SER A 924 -11.71 20.04 -18.92
C SER A 924 -11.80 19.44 -20.33
N GLU A 925 -12.61 20.02 -21.23
CA GLU A 925 -12.73 19.55 -22.64
C GLU A 925 -11.40 19.62 -23.43
N MET A 926 -10.53 20.57 -23.06
CA MET A 926 -9.32 20.92 -23.79
C MET A 926 -8.07 20.36 -23.11
N TYR A 927 -8.00 20.38 -21.78
CA TYR A 927 -6.76 20.14 -21.04
C TYR A 927 -6.71 18.84 -20.23
N ASP A 928 -7.82 18.14 -20.01
CA ASP A 928 -7.81 16.95 -19.15
C ASP A 928 -6.82 15.89 -19.65
N ASP A 929 -6.72 15.66 -20.96
CA ASP A 929 -5.79 14.66 -21.50
C ASP A 929 -4.30 14.98 -21.18
N GLU A 930 -3.96 16.27 -21.06
CA GLU A 930 -2.64 16.76 -20.65
C GLU A 930 -2.40 16.60 -19.14
N TRP A 931 -3.43 16.85 -18.34
CA TRP A 931 -3.34 16.89 -16.89
C TRP A 931 -3.40 15.51 -16.26
N MET A 932 -3.92 14.50 -16.97
CA MET A 932 -4.15 13.16 -16.42
C MET A 932 -2.93 12.24 -16.57
N ASP A 933 -2.83 11.26 -15.67
CA ASP A 933 -1.68 10.37 -15.54
C ASP A 933 -1.60 9.25 -16.61
N TRP A 934 -2.53 9.17 -17.57
CA TRP A 934 -2.59 8.11 -18.60
C TRP A 934 -2.57 8.56 -20.07
N GLY A 935 -2.60 9.87 -20.35
CA GLY A 935 -2.37 10.47 -21.67
C GLY A 935 -3.42 10.25 -22.77
N PHE A 936 -4.42 9.37 -22.59
CA PHE A 936 -5.56 9.21 -23.51
C PHE A 936 -6.89 9.53 -22.83
N ARG A 937 -7.83 10.10 -23.59
CA ARG A 937 -9.15 10.48 -23.07
C ARG A 937 -9.91 9.27 -22.51
N GLN A 938 -10.21 9.30 -21.21
CA GLN A 938 -11.03 8.29 -20.52
C GLN A 938 -12.44 8.84 -20.27
N PRO A 939 -13.46 7.97 -20.28
CA PRO A 939 -14.83 8.36 -19.94
C PRO A 939 -15.10 8.43 -18.43
N ASP A 940 -14.08 8.35 -17.56
CA ASP A 940 -14.21 8.31 -16.08
C ASP A 940 -13.78 9.61 -15.36
N ASP A 941 -14.31 9.81 -14.14
CA ASP A 941 -14.29 11.08 -13.39
C ASP A 941 -13.30 11.00 -12.23
N SER A 942 -12.05 10.64 -12.52
CA SER A 942 -11.12 10.35 -11.44
C SER A 942 -10.59 11.65 -10.82
N TYR A 943 -11.21 12.05 -9.71
CA TYR A 943 -10.94 13.31 -9.00
C TYR A 943 -9.49 13.48 -8.50
N TYR A 944 -8.69 12.41 -8.40
CA TYR A 944 -7.36 12.45 -7.75
C TYR A 944 -6.16 12.21 -8.69
N HIS A 945 -6.37 12.16 -10.01
CA HIS A 945 -5.34 11.72 -10.96
C HIS A 945 -4.68 12.84 -11.77
N ARG A 946 -4.98 14.11 -11.46
CA ARG A 946 -4.30 15.20 -12.14
C ARG A 946 -2.87 15.38 -11.63
N ILE A 947 -1.98 15.62 -12.57
CA ILE A 947 -0.58 15.96 -12.38
C ILE A 947 -0.47 17.48 -12.56
N PRO A 948 0.15 18.21 -11.61
CA PRO A 948 0.22 19.67 -11.66
C PRO A 948 1.28 20.16 -12.66
N VAL A 949 1.16 19.74 -13.92
CA VAL A 949 1.94 20.29 -15.03
C VAL A 949 1.80 21.80 -15.11
N LYS A 950 2.71 22.45 -15.86
CA LYS A 950 2.76 23.91 -15.97
C LYS A 950 1.37 24.52 -16.24
N SER A 951 0.61 24.03 -17.22
CA SER A 951 -0.71 24.60 -17.54
C SER A 951 -1.72 24.43 -16.40
N TYR A 952 -1.72 23.28 -15.71
CA TYR A 952 -2.61 23.06 -14.57
C TYR A 952 -2.21 23.97 -13.40
N SER A 953 -0.92 24.07 -13.11
CA SER A 953 -0.38 24.98 -12.08
C SER A 953 -0.70 26.44 -12.39
N ASP A 954 -0.60 26.86 -13.65
CA ASP A 954 -0.97 28.21 -14.10
C ASP A 954 -2.44 28.49 -13.84
N MET A 955 -3.34 27.61 -14.28
CA MET A 955 -4.77 27.70 -14.01
C MET A 955 -5.07 27.73 -12.51
N PHE A 956 -4.51 26.77 -11.74
CA PHE A 956 -4.76 26.61 -10.33
C PHE A 956 -4.31 27.86 -9.52
N LEU A 957 -3.10 28.35 -9.77
CA LEU A 957 -2.54 29.51 -9.06
C LEU A 957 -3.21 30.83 -9.48
N TYR A 958 -3.62 30.95 -10.74
CA TYR A 958 -4.42 32.09 -11.19
C TYR A 958 -5.72 32.18 -10.39
N ARG A 959 -6.47 31.08 -10.31
CA ARG A 959 -7.73 31.00 -9.55
C ARG A 959 -7.51 31.17 -8.04
N LEU A 960 -6.42 30.62 -7.51
CA LEU A 960 -6.08 30.77 -6.10
C LEU A 960 -5.77 32.23 -5.73
N ARG A 961 -5.02 32.95 -6.57
CA ARG A 961 -4.74 34.36 -6.33
C ARG A 961 -6.02 35.19 -6.34
N ASP A 962 -6.91 34.95 -7.31
CA ASP A 962 -8.21 35.61 -7.37
C ASP A 962 -9.03 35.36 -6.09
N PHE A 963 -9.09 34.10 -5.65
CA PHE A 963 -9.75 33.72 -4.41
C PHE A 963 -9.18 34.46 -3.19
N LEU A 964 -7.85 34.46 -3.02
CA LEU A 964 -7.20 35.09 -1.87
C LEU A 964 -7.44 36.61 -1.84
N ARG A 965 -7.51 37.27 -3.00
CA ARG A 965 -7.80 38.70 -3.11
C ARG A 965 -9.26 39.01 -2.81
N ARG A 966 -10.19 38.14 -3.23
CA ARG A 966 -11.61 38.26 -2.93
C ARG A 966 -11.91 38.08 -1.44
N PHE A 967 -11.20 37.18 -0.76
CA PHE A 967 -11.44 36.82 0.63
C PHE A 967 -10.25 37.12 1.54
N PRO A 968 -10.03 38.39 1.94
CA PRO A 968 -8.85 38.80 2.71
C PRO A 968 -8.77 38.21 4.12
N LEU A 969 -9.89 37.69 4.67
CA LEU A 969 -9.92 37.02 5.98
C LEU A 969 -9.42 35.57 5.93
N VAL A 970 -9.22 35.01 4.74
CA VAL A 970 -8.58 33.69 4.56
C VAL A 970 -7.07 33.88 4.58
N GLN A 971 -6.43 33.27 5.58
CA GLN A 971 -5.04 33.55 5.94
C GLN A 971 -4.05 32.49 5.45
N GLY A 972 -4.54 31.32 5.04
CA GLY A 972 -3.72 30.20 4.63
C GLY A 972 -4.40 29.32 3.59
N VAL A 973 -3.63 28.37 3.06
CA VAL A 973 -4.13 27.32 2.16
C VAL A 973 -3.69 25.97 2.69
N TYR A 974 -4.61 25.02 2.66
CA TYR A 974 -4.45 23.61 2.94
C TYR A 974 -4.47 22.85 1.62
N TYR A 975 -3.41 22.13 1.29
CA TYR A 975 -3.35 21.24 0.15
C TYR A 975 -3.45 19.78 0.56
N ASP A 976 -4.30 19.04 -0.15
CA ASP A 976 -4.47 17.60 0.05
C ASP A 976 -3.77 16.77 -1.04
N CYS A 977 -3.57 15.47 -0.81
CA CYS A 977 -3.14 14.52 -1.83
C CYS A 977 -1.80 14.86 -2.52
N LEU A 978 -0.78 15.32 -1.76
CA LEU A 978 0.56 15.63 -2.30
C LEU A 978 1.48 14.40 -2.45
N TYR A 979 0.97 13.19 -2.29
CA TYR A 979 1.75 11.97 -2.55
C TYR A 979 2.17 11.93 -4.03
N PRO A 980 3.34 11.37 -4.38
CA PRO A 980 3.77 11.27 -5.76
C PRO A 980 2.82 10.35 -6.53
N ASN A 981 2.27 10.83 -7.64
CA ASN A 981 1.39 10.03 -8.49
C ASN A 981 2.19 9.43 -9.66
N LYS A 982 1.97 8.14 -9.92
CA LYS A 982 2.63 7.45 -11.02
C LYS A 982 1.85 7.70 -12.31
N SER A 983 2.56 8.07 -13.37
CA SER A 983 1.97 8.34 -14.66
C SER A 983 2.61 7.51 -15.77
N ILE A 984 1.76 7.00 -16.67
CA ILE A 984 2.15 6.41 -17.95
C ILE A 984 1.95 7.39 -19.12
N SER A 985 1.54 8.62 -18.84
CA SER A 985 1.22 9.61 -19.85
C SER A 985 2.47 9.99 -20.65
N PRO A 986 2.46 9.83 -21.98
CA PRO A 986 3.56 10.28 -22.84
C PRO A 986 3.78 11.80 -22.82
N PHE A 987 2.78 12.57 -22.38
CA PHE A 987 2.91 14.02 -22.18
C PHE A 987 3.78 14.39 -20.99
N LEU A 988 4.02 13.44 -20.08
CA LEU A 988 4.71 13.65 -18.79
C LEU A 988 6.07 12.94 -18.69
N GLY A 989 6.49 12.26 -19.76
CA GLY A 989 7.73 11.49 -19.80
C GLY A 989 7.55 9.97 -19.68
N GLY A 990 6.31 9.47 -19.58
CA GLY A 990 6.03 8.04 -19.73
C GLY A 990 6.43 7.55 -21.12
N ARG A 991 7.29 6.53 -21.21
CA ARG A 991 7.77 6.01 -22.50
C ARG A 991 6.92 4.83 -22.92
N TYR A 992 6.38 4.87 -24.14
CA TYR A 992 5.76 3.70 -24.74
C TYR A 992 6.84 2.67 -25.11
N LEU A 993 6.77 1.47 -24.54
CA LEU A 993 7.74 0.40 -24.78
C LEU A 993 7.19 -0.67 -25.72
N ALA A 994 5.91 -1.03 -25.59
CA ALA A 994 5.19 -2.01 -26.43
C ALA A 994 3.66 -1.89 -26.17
N PRO A 995 2.77 -2.61 -26.90
CA PRO A 995 1.34 -2.62 -26.58
C PRO A 995 1.12 -3.04 -25.11
N ASN A 996 0.39 -2.20 -24.36
CA ASN A 996 0.16 -2.37 -22.92
C ASN A 996 1.43 -2.37 -22.06
N ARG A 997 2.56 -1.84 -22.55
CA ARG A 997 3.82 -1.71 -21.81
C ARG A 997 4.36 -0.28 -21.90
N TYR A 998 4.46 0.36 -20.75
CA TYR A 998 4.93 1.73 -20.60
C TYR A 998 6.02 1.78 -19.53
N SER A 999 6.97 2.70 -19.65
CA SER A 999 7.70 3.20 -18.49
C SER A 999 6.81 4.19 -17.74
N PHE A 1000 7.03 4.31 -16.44
CA PHE A 1000 6.31 5.26 -15.60
C PHE A 1000 7.21 6.46 -15.28
N THR A 1001 6.57 7.60 -15.12
CA THR A 1001 7.11 8.79 -14.48
C THR A 1001 6.35 9.04 -13.18
N CYS A 1002 6.86 9.90 -12.33
CA CYS A 1002 6.24 10.48 -11.15
C CYS A 1002 6.26 12.00 -11.29
N ASP A 1003 5.75 12.72 -10.30
CA ASP A 1003 5.49 14.15 -10.44
C ASP A 1003 6.00 14.99 -9.27
N ILE A 1004 7.11 14.58 -8.65
CA ILE A 1004 7.74 15.31 -7.55
C ILE A 1004 8.21 16.69 -8.03
N PHE A 1005 8.83 16.80 -9.20
CA PHE A 1005 9.26 18.12 -9.71
C PHE A 1005 8.07 19.02 -10.05
N HIS A 1006 7.01 18.46 -10.64
CA HIS A 1006 5.79 19.19 -10.95
C HIS A 1006 5.09 19.68 -9.68
N MET A 1007 4.91 18.81 -8.70
CA MET A 1007 4.31 19.16 -7.40
C MET A 1007 5.19 20.17 -6.65
N ARG A 1008 6.51 20.01 -6.68
CA ARG A 1008 7.45 20.97 -6.11
C ARG A 1008 7.30 22.35 -6.74
N GLU A 1009 7.20 22.44 -8.06
CA GLU A 1009 7.05 23.73 -8.75
C GLU A 1009 5.75 24.42 -8.34
N LEU A 1010 4.64 23.68 -8.27
CA LEU A 1010 3.38 24.20 -7.73
C LEU A 1010 3.57 24.72 -6.30
N MET A 1011 4.20 23.95 -5.41
CA MET A 1011 4.43 24.36 -4.02
C MET A 1011 5.33 25.59 -3.91
N LYS A 1012 6.39 25.68 -4.73
CA LYS A 1012 7.32 26.82 -4.74
C LYS A 1012 6.59 28.10 -5.16
N ARG A 1013 5.77 28.01 -6.21
CA ARG A 1013 4.93 29.13 -6.67
C ARG A 1013 3.82 29.46 -5.68
N SER A 1014 3.19 28.49 -5.02
CA SER A 1014 2.24 28.73 -3.93
C SER A 1014 2.89 29.48 -2.78
N LEU A 1015 4.12 29.11 -2.38
CA LEU A 1015 4.85 29.78 -1.31
C LEU A 1015 5.12 31.25 -1.65
N LYS A 1016 5.61 31.51 -2.87
CA LYS A 1016 5.82 32.87 -3.39
C LYS A 1016 4.49 33.65 -3.42
N LEU A 1017 3.43 33.06 -3.95
CA LEU A 1017 2.09 33.67 -4.00
C LEU A 1017 1.62 34.09 -2.60
N MET A 1018 1.73 33.19 -1.62
CA MET A 1018 1.31 33.49 -0.24
C MET A 1018 2.15 34.61 0.39
N ALA A 1019 3.45 34.68 0.09
CA ALA A 1019 4.30 35.78 0.53
C ALA A 1019 3.90 37.11 -0.13
N MET A 1020 3.66 37.12 -1.45
CA MET A 1020 3.24 38.30 -2.21
C MET A 1020 1.88 38.84 -1.73
N GLU A 1021 0.93 37.96 -1.45
CA GLU A 1021 -0.40 38.29 -0.92
C GLU A 1021 -0.39 38.49 0.62
N ARG A 1022 0.79 38.49 1.26
CA ARG A 1022 1.00 38.73 2.69
C ARG A 1022 0.18 37.82 3.61
N ARG A 1023 0.06 36.54 3.24
CA ARG A 1023 -0.69 35.51 3.96
C ARG A 1023 0.25 34.70 4.86
N PHE A 1024 0.54 35.23 6.05
CA PHE A 1024 1.49 34.67 7.01
C PHE A 1024 0.83 34.05 8.25
N LEU A 1025 1.58 33.24 8.99
CA LEU A 1025 1.13 32.75 10.30
C LEU A 1025 0.91 33.91 11.29
N PRO A 1026 -0.11 33.81 12.16
CA PRO A 1026 -0.29 34.78 13.25
C PRO A 1026 0.84 34.76 14.29
N CYS A 1027 1.45 33.59 14.54
CA CYS A 1027 2.50 33.41 15.54
C CYS A 1027 3.91 33.76 15.03
N ASP A 1028 4.08 33.81 13.71
CA ASP A 1028 5.37 34.08 13.07
C ASP A 1028 5.16 34.67 11.67
N ARG A 1029 5.31 36.00 11.56
CA ARG A 1029 5.05 36.73 10.30
C ARG A 1029 6.09 36.48 9.21
N ASN A 1030 7.11 35.66 9.46
CA ASN A 1030 8.08 35.24 8.46
C ASN A 1030 7.70 33.93 7.76
N TYR A 1031 6.56 33.30 8.09
CA TYR A 1031 6.14 32.05 7.48
C TYR A 1031 4.82 32.22 6.72
N PRO A 1032 4.82 32.15 5.39
CA PRO A 1032 3.58 32.07 4.63
C PRO A 1032 2.77 30.83 5.04
N TRP A 1033 1.47 30.96 5.20
CA TRP A 1033 0.66 29.86 5.72
C TRP A 1033 0.26 28.88 4.61
N LEU A 1034 1.11 27.88 4.40
CA LEU A 1034 0.81 26.69 3.61
C LEU A 1034 0.77 25.45 4.49
N GLU A 1035 -0.31 24.71 4.41
CA GLU A 1035 -0.47 23.43 5.05
C GLU A 1035 -0.60 22.35 4.01
N ILE A 1036 0.07 21.22 4.25
CA ILE A 1036 0.01 20.10 3.34
C ILE A 1036 -0.38 18.84 4.08
N HIS A 1037 -1.17 18.03 3.41
CA HIS A 1037 -1.54 16.71 3.83
C HIS A 1037 -0.74 15.69 3.03
N MET A 1038 0.17 15.01 3.73
CA MET A 1038 1.13 14.10 3.11
C MET A 1038 0.83 12.63 3.42
N THR A 1039 0.00 12.34 4.42
CA THR A 1039 -0.42 11.01 4.88
C THR A 1039 0.71 10.08 5.32
N ASP A 1040 1.64 9.70 4.44
CA ASP A 1040 2.87 8.96 4.73
C ASP A 1040 4.05 9.34 3.79
N CYS A 1041 3.94 10.45 3.07
CA CYS A 1041 4.87 10.88 2.02
C CYS A 1041 5.69 12.10 2.46
N ASN A 1042 6.52 11.98 3.50
CA ASN A 1042 7.37 13.08 3.99
C ASN A 1042 8.55 13.35 3.02
N MET A 1043 8.25 14.01 1.90
CA MET A 1043 9.21 14.37 0.85
C MET A 1043 9.77 15.77 1.09
N ALA A 1044 11.02 15.86 1.58
CA ALA A 1044 11.70 17.13 1.83
C ALA A 1044 11.58 18.19 0.69
N PRO A 1045 11.72 17.87 -0.61
CA PRO A 1045 11.65 18.86 -1.69
C PRO A 1045 10.26 19.50 -1.89
N VAL A 1046 9.20 18.90 -1.33
CA VAL A 1046 7.82 19.40 -1.42
C VAL A 1046 7.37 19.91 -0.05
N VAL A 1047 7.53 19.09 0.99
CA VAL A 1047 7.11 19.38 2.37
C VAL A 1047 7.93 20.52 2.97
N GLY A 1048 9.21 20.66 2.61
CA GLY A 1048 10.08 21.73 3.09
C GLY A 1048 9.66 23.14 2.66
N LEU A 1049 8.85 23.25 1.60
CA LEU A 1049 8.26 24.51 1.15
C LEU A 1049 6.98 24.88 1.90
N ALA A 1050 6.38 23.94 2.65
CA ALA A 1050 5.18 24.15 3.42
C ALA A 1050 5.48 24.64 4.85
N THR A 1051 4.44 25.05 5.55
CA THR A 1051 4.50 25.51 6.94
C THR A 1051 3.97 24.48 7.92
N PHE A 1052 2.92 23.74 7.56
CA PHE A 1052 2.44 22.57 8.31
C PHE A 1052 2.62 21.30 7.50
N ASN A 1053 2.87 20.20 8.19
CA ASN A 1053 2.65 18.86 7.65
C ASN A 1053 1.48 18.21 8.41
N LEU A 1054 0.63 17.50 7.69
CA LEU A 1054 -0.45 16.70 8.25
C LEU A 1054 -0.25 15.23 7.85
N ASN A 1055 -0.19 14.37 8.86
CA ASN A 1055 0.17 12.94 8.77
C ASN A 1055 -0.94 12.07 9.42
N TRP A 1056 -0.75 10.75 9.47
CA TRP A 1056 -1.57 9.76 10.19
C TRP A 1056 -2.97 9.49 9.65
N GLU A 1057 -3.31 10.00 8.47
CA GLU A 1057 -4.56 9.62 7.78
C GLU A 1057 -4.45 8.21 7.18
N MET A 1058 -4.13 7.21 8.03
CA MET A 1058 -4.05 5.79 7.71
C MET A 1058 -4.17 4.97 9.00
N ASN A 1059 -4.30 3.65 8.88
CA ASN A 1059 -4.38 2.74 10.04
C ASN A 1059 -5.49 3.12 11.04
N PHE A 1060 -6.61 3.63 10.54
CA PHE A 1060 -7.80 3.92 11.37
C PHE A 1060 -8.38 2.64 12.00
N GLY A 1061 -9.19 2.81 13.04
CA GLY A 1061 -9.83 1.70 13.74
C GLY A 1061 -9.74 1.83 15.26
N ARG A 1062 -9.55 0.68 15.96
CA ARG A 1062 -9.53 0.57 17.43
C ARG A 1062 -8.20 0.12 18.04
N MET A 1063 -7.16 -0.07 17.24
CA MET A 1063 -5.82 -0.45 17.75
C MET A 1063 -5.17 0.69 18.54
N ASP A 1064 -4.14 0.41 19.34
CA ASP A 1064 -3.38 1.46 20.01
C ASP A 1064 -2.57 2.28 19.00
N TYR A 1065 -2.37 3.57 19.29
CA TYR A 1065 -1.66 4.46 18.36
C TYR A 1065 -0.19 4.07 18.14
N GLN A 1066 0.44 3.41 19.11
CA GLN A 1066 1.78 2.85 19.03
C GLN A 1066 1.87 1.73 18.00
N ASP A 1067 0.83 0.89 17.90
CA ASP A 1067 0.75 -0.20 16.93
C ASP A 1067 0.38 0.31 15.52
N ARG A 1068 -0.34 1.44 15.46
CA ARG A 1068 -0.67 2.14 14.19
C ARG A 1068 0.53 2.90 13.62
N PHE A 1069 1.31 3.54 14.50
CA PHE A 1069 2.40 4.45 14.17
C PHE A 1069 3.62 4.19 15.07
N PRO A 1070 4.55 3.32 14.64
CA PRO A 1070 5.73 2.97 15.44
C PRO A 1070 6.69 4.14 15.63
N GLU A 1071 7.68 3.99 16.51
CA GLU A 1071 8.62 5.07 16.87
C GLU A 1071 9.38 5.61 15.65
N GLU A 1072 9.95 4.74 14.82
CA GLU A 1072 10.66 5.11 13.59
C GLU A 1072 9.82 5.97 12.64
N PHE A 1073 8.52 5.68 12.54
CA PHE A 1073 7.57 6.39 11.69
C PHE A 1073 7.42 7.83 12.17
N ASN A 1074 7.24 7.99 13.48
CA ASN A 1074 7.13 9.30 14.11
C ASN A 1074 8.39 10.14 13.91
N LEU A 1075 9.57 9.52 14.13
CA LEU A 1075 10.86 10.20 14.03
C LEU A 1075 11.21 10.67 12.62
N VAL A 1076 10.87 9.88 11.59
CA VAL A 1076 11.23 10.20 10.19
C VAL A 1076 10.16 10.98 9.43
N GLN A 1077 8.88 10.85 9.81
CA GLN A 1077 7.78 11.50 9.08
C GLN A 1077 7.00 12.55 9.88
N THR A 1078 6.70 12.28 11.15
CA THR A 1078 5.69 13.07 11.86
C THR A 1078 6.27 14.36 12.46
N LEU A 1079 7.48 14.33 13.02
CA LEU A 1079 8.04 15.44 13.81
C LEU A 1079 8.19 16.78 13.07
N GLY A 1080 8.24 16.78 11.74
CA GLY A 1080 8.48 17.96 10.91
C GLY A 1080 9.88 18.58 11.08
N THR A 1081 10.80 17.90 11.77
CA THR A 1081 12.15 18.40 12.07
C THR A 1081 13.06 18.44 10.85
N GLN A 1082 12.92 17.49 9.91
CA GLN A 1082 13.66 17.46 8.66
C GLN A 1082 13.20 18.56 7.67
N THR A 1083 11.94 18.99 7.77
CA THR A 1083 11.32 19.91 6.80
C THR A 1083 11.03 21.29 7.38
N GLY A 1084 11.24 21.49 8.67
CA GLY A 1084 10.94 22.76 9.34
C GLY A 1084 9.45 23.07 9.39
N THR A 1085 8.62 22.04 9.47
CA THR A 1085 7.15 22.18 9.45
C THR A 1085 6.57 22.01 10.85
N ILE A 1086 5.40 22.62 11.07
CA ILE A 1086 4.58 22.39 12.25
C ILE A 1086 3.90 21.03 12.07
N PRO A 1087 4.15 20.05 12.95
CA PRO A 1087 3.54 18.73 12.82
C PRO A 1087 2.06 18.80 13.20
N GLY A 1088 1.23 18.14 12.41
CA GLY A 1088 -0.18 17.88 12.69
C GLY A 1088 -0.50 16.43 12.34
N VAL A 1089 -1.49 15.84 13.02
CA VAL A 1089 -1.89 14.45 12.73
C VAL A 1089 -3.42 14.32 12.70
N ILE A 1090 -3.93 13.55 11.74
CA ILE A 1090 -5.34 13.18 11.64
C ILE A 1090 -5.55 11.89 12.43
N VAL A 1091 -6.59 11.87 13.24
CA VAL A 1091 -6.87 10.78 14.18
C VAL A 1091 -8.33 10.36 14.09
N GLN A 1092 -8.58 9.11 14.42
CA GLN A 1092 -9.92 8.54 14.53
C GLN A 1092 -10.01 7.71 15.81
N THR A 1093 -11.07 7.97 16.58
CA THR A 1093 -11.51 7.08 17.66
C THR A 1093 -12.88 6.52 17.32
N SER A 1094 -13.15 5.27 17.71
CA SER A 1094 -14.42 4.59 17.44
C SER A 1094 -14.76 3.60 18.56
N GLY A 1095 -16.02 3.17 18.64
CA GLY A 1095 -16.51 2.25 19.68
C GLY A 1095 -17.20 2.97 20.84
N SER A 1096 -17.39 2.27 21.96
CA SER A 1096 -17.98 2.78 23.20
C SER A 1096 -17.15 3.89 23.86
N VAL A 1097 -17.73 4.63 24.81
CA VAL A 1097 -17.04 5.69 25.56
C VAL A 1097 -15.72 5.20 26.19
N ALA A 1098 -15.71 4.02 26.80
CA ALA A 1098 -14.51 3.45 27.42
C ALA A 1098 -13.44 3.06 26.38
N GLU A 1099 -13.84 2.51 25.23
CA GLU A 1099 -12.93 2.21 24.13
C GLU A 1099 -12.33 3.49 23.53
N ARG A 1100 -13.14 4.54 23.39
CA ARG A 1100 -12.69 5.86 22.92
C ARG A 1100 -11.72 6.50 23.90
N GLU A 1101 -12.01 6.45 25.21
CA GLU A 1101 -11.10 6.94 26.25
C GLU A 1101 -9.75 6.21 26.23
N HIS A 1102 -9.76 4.88 26.09
CA HIS A 1102 -8.53 4.10 25.96
C HIS A 1102 -7.70 4.52 24.74
N GLN A 1103 -8.34 4.68 23.57
CA GLN A 1103 -7.68 5.18 22.37
C GLN A 1103 -7.14 6.62 22.54
N GLN A 1104 -7.84 7.49 23.26
CA GLN A 1104 -7.36 8.84 23.57
C GLN A 1104 -6.14 8.81 24.50
N ARG A 1105 -6.10 7.86 25.44
CA ARG A 1105 -4.93 7.63 26.30
C ARG A 1105 -3.70 7.20 25.50
N THR A 1106 -3.89 6.28 24.56
CA THR A 1106 -2.78 5.79 23.73
C THR A 1106 -2.33 6.84 22.71
N LEU A 1107 -3.26 7.61 22.16
CA LEU A 1107 -2.97 8.80 21.36
C LEU A 1107 -2.08 9.80 22.10
N LEU A 1108 -2.47 10.17 23.33
CA LEU A 1108 -1.72 11.14 24.13
C LEU A 1108 -0.36 10.59 24.59
N ALA A 1109 -0.22 9.28 24.81
CA ALA A 1109 1.08 8.66 25.07
C ALA A 1109 2.08 8.90 23.93
N VAL A 1110 1.64 8.70 22.68
CA VAL A 1110 2.46 9.01 21.49
C VAL A 1110 2.69 10.52 21.36
N GLY A 1111 1.64 11.33 21.50
CA GLY A 1111 1.74 12.79 21.44
C GLY A 1111 2.73 13.39 22.45
N PHE A 1112 2.76 12.87 23.67
CA PHE A 1112 3.69 13.28 24.73
C PHE A 1112 5.12 12.82 24.46
N ALA A 1113 5.30 11.59 23.96
CA ALA A 1113 6.61 11.06 23.60
C ALA A 1113 7.29 11.89 22.49
N PHE A 1114 6.51 12.32 21.50
CA PHE A 1114 7.01 12.96 20.29
C PHE A 1114 6.75 14.47 20.20
N ASP A 1115 6.17 15.10 21.24
CA ASP A 1115 5.89 16.55 21.28
C ASP A 1115 4.92 16.98 20.14
N VAL A 1116 3.94 16.13 19.83
CA VAL A 1116 2.93 16.32 18.78
C VAL A 1116 1.56 16.40 19.42
N LEU A 1117 1.03 17.62 19.58
CA LEU A 1117 -0.27 17.90 20.24
C LEU A 1117 -1.26 18.68 19.35
N ASN A 1118 -1.05 18.64 18.04
CA ASN A 1118 -1.86 19.30 17.02
C ASN A 1118 -2.69 18.24 16.27
N PHE A 1119 -3.78 17.80 16.89
CA PHE A 1119 -4.61 16.70 16.43
C PHE A 1119 -5.84 17.17 15.64
N TYR A 1120 -6.19 16.48 14.55
CA TYR A 1120 -7.37 16.71 13.70
C TYR A 1120 -8.28 15.49 13.74
N ASP A 1121 -9.59 15.70 13.80
CA ASP A 1121 -10.57 14.62 13.82
C ASP A 1121 -10.94 14.23 12.38
N ALA A 1122 -10.92 12.94 12.08
CA ALA A 1122 -11.37 12.37 10.81
C ALA A 1122 -12.91 12.26 10.68
N GLY A 1123 -13.67 12.87 11.60
CA GLY A 1123 -15.12 12.99 11.52
C GLY A 1123 -15.90 11.90 12.27
N SER A 1124 -15.31 11.31 13.33
CA SER A 1124 -15.97 10.23 14.09
C SER A 1124 -15.90 10.38 15.61
N CYS A 1125 -15.41 11.51 16.14
CA CYS A 1125 -15.39 11.72 17.58
C CYS A 1125 -16.71 12.35 18.05
N GLU A 1126 -17.72 11.55 18.37
CA GLU A 1126 -19.00 12.03 18.92
C GLU A 1126 -18.84 12.79 20.26
N ASP A 1127 -17.73 12.61 20.99
CA ASP A 1127 -17.46 13.19 22.30
C ASP A 1127 -16.49 14.40 22.27
N GLN A 1128 -16.62 15.30 21.28
CA GLN A 1128 -15.74 16.48 21.13
C GLN A 1128 -15.75 17.45 22.33
N LEU A 1129 -16.61 17.24 23.32
CA LEU A 1129 -16.89 18.16 24.42
C LEU A 1129 -16.52 17.65 25.83
N SER A 1130 -16.50 16.33 26.09
CA SER A 1130 -16.57 15.81 27.47
C SER A 1130 -15.70 14.57 27.77
N GLY A 1131 -14.67 14.29 26.96
CA GLY A 1131 -13.78 13.13 27.12
C GLY A 1131 -12.48 13.36 27.92
N TYR A 1132 -11.64 12.34 27.95
CA TYR A 1132 -10.30 12.37 28.57
C TYR A 1132 -9.34 13.32 27.84
N TYR A 1133 -9.38 13.33 26.51
CA TYR A 1133 -8.55 14.21 25.68
C TYR A 1133 -8.68 15.72 25.98
N PRO A 1134 -9.88 16.36 25.89
CA PRO A 1134 -9.99 17.80 26.10
C PRO A 1134 -9.63 18.23 27.54
N LYS A 1135 -9.92 17.39 28.55
CA LYS A 1135 -9.52 17.63 29.94
C LYS A 1135 -7.99 17.65 30.08
N THR A 1136 -7.34 16.62 29.56
CA THR A 1136 -5.89 16.45 29.65
C THR A 1136 -5.15 17.55 28.91
N LEU A 1137 -5.56 17.86 27.67
CA LEU A 1137 -4.93 18.91 26.89
C LEU A 1137 -5.17 20.30 27.52
N SER A 1138 -6.33 20.55 28.13
CA SER A 1138 -6.59 21.81 28.86
C SER A 1138 -5.57 22.05 29.97
N LEU A 1139 -5.22 21.01 30.74
CA LEU A 1139 -4.19 21.11 31.79
C LEU A 1139 -2.82 21.50 31.21
N VAL A 1140 -2.41 20.84 30.11
CA VAL A 1140 -1.13 21.12 29.44
C VAL A 1140 -1.10 22.55 28.88
N ARG A 1141 -2.21 23.02 28.29
CA ARG A 1141 -2.32 24.38 27.73
C ARG A 1141 -2.37 25.45 28.83
N GLN A 1142 -3.07 25.22 29.93
CA GLN A 1142 -3.11 26.12 31.09
C GLN A 1142 -1.75 26.23 31.79
N PHE A 1143 -0.93 25.18 31.76
CA PHE A 1143 0.44 25.25 32.26
C PHE A 1143 1.33 26.20 31.44
N GLY A 1144 0.94 26.50 30.19
CA GLY A 1144 1.67 27.39 29.29
C GLY A 1144 2.42 26.69 28.16
N TYR A 1145 2.08 25.43 27.83
CA TYR A 1145 2.71 24.69 26.74
C TYR A 1145 2.75 25.49 25.43
N GLY A 1146 3.96 25.72 24.92
CA GLY A 1146 4.23 26.46 23.69
C GLY A 1146 4.35 27.98 23.86
N THR A 1147 4.09 28.52 25.05
CA THR A 1147 4.29 29.94 25.34
C THR A 1147 5.76 30.24 25.66
N GLY A 1148 6.15 31.52 25.60
CA GLY A 1148 7.50 31.95 25.99
C GLY A 1148 7.81 31.81 27.48
N GLU A 1149 6.85 31.40 28.32
CA GLU A 1149 7.00 31.20 29.77
C GLU A 1149 7.43 29.77 30.14
N VAL A 1150 7.44 28.84 29.18
CA VAL A 1150 7.77 27.44 29.39
C VAL A 1150 8.96 27.05 28.51
N GLU A 1151 10.00 26.50 29.14
CA GLU A 1151 11.11 25.83 28.49
C GLU A 1151 10.74 24.37 28.21
N HIS A 1152 11.07 23.88 27.01
CA HIS A 1152 10.65 22.56 26.52
C HIS A 1152 11.87 21.65 26.29
N PHE A 1153 11.83 20.47 26.91
CA PHE A 1153 12.76 19.39 26.62
C PHE A 1153 11.98 18.20 26.04
N PRO A 1154 12.04 17.96 24.72
CA PRO A 1154 11.19 16.97 24.07
C PRO A 1154 11.59 15.53 24.41
N GLY A 1155 10.60 14.64 24.49
CA GLY A 1155 10.80 13.22 24.81
C GLY A 1155 11.58 12.43 23.75
N TYR A 1156 11.53 12.84 22.48
CA TYR A 1156 12.29 12.22 21.39
C TYR A 1156 13.79 12.58 21.39
N LEU A 1157 14.24 13.43 22.34
CA LEU A 1157 15.66 13.71 22.59
C LEU A 1157 16.03 13.36 24.04
N PRO A 1158 16.01 12.06 24.40
CA PRO A 1158 16.21 11.62 25.78
C PRO A 1158 17.57 12.07 26.33
N GLU A 1159 18.61 12.16 25.50
CA GLU A 1159 19.94 12.60 25.92
C GLU A 1159 20.02 14.07 26.33
N ALA A 1160 19.25 14.95 25.68
CA ALA A 1160 19.16 16.36 26.03
C ALA A 1160 18.13 16.65 27.14
N ASN A 1161 17.32 15.66 27.53
CA ASN A 1161 16.31 15.85 28.56
C ASN A 1161 16.94 15.82 29.97
N PRO A 1162 16.64 16.80 30.84
CA PRO A 1162 17.12 16.82 32.22
C PRO A 1162 16.53 15.70 33.08
N VAL A 1163 15.36 15.18 32.71
CA VAL A 1163 14.74 14.03 33.38
C VAL A 1163 14.99 12.79 32.54
N LYS A 1164 15.67 11.81 33.12
CA LYS A 1164 15.89 10.50 32.50
C LYS A 1164 14.86 9.50 33.04
N CYS A 1165 14.57 8.47 32.26
CA CYS A 1165 13.67 7.41 32.69
C CYS A 1165 14.14 6.04 32.24
N THR A 1166 13.82 5.04 33.05
CA THR A 1166 13.91 3.61 32.69
C THR A 1166 12.54 2.97 32.90
N PRO A 1167 12.08 2.07 31.99
CA PRO A 1167 12.78 1.54 30.83
C PRO A 1167 12.79 2.46 29.60
N ALA A 1168 13.64 2.16 28.62
CA ALA A 1168 13.84 2.96 27.40
C ALA A 1168 12.64 2.99 26.43
N GLN A 1169 11.56 2.25 26.69
CA GLN A 1169 10.29 2.37 25.96
C GLN A 1169 9.43 3.56 26.46
N VAL A 1170 9.77 4.15 27.60
CA VAL A 1170 9.09 5.33 28.13
C VAL A 1170 9.82 6.57 27.62
N ARG A 1171 9.05 7.57 27.18
CA ARG A 1171 9.54 8.88 26.73
C ARG A 1171 8.89 9.96 27.59
N ILE A 1172 9.65 11.01 27.89
CA ILE A 1172 9.19 12.10 28.76
C ILE A 1172 9.47 13.43 28.08
N THR A 1173 8.42 14.20 27.80
CA THR A 1173 8.56 15.62 27.49
C THR A 1173 8.52 16.41 28.79
N THR A 1174 9.59 17.15 29.09
CA THR A 1174 9.72 17.94 30.31
C THR A 1174 9.42 19.40 30.00
N LEU A 1175 8.48 19.98 30.75
CA LEU A 1175 8.06 21.37 30.65
C LEU A 1175 8.46 22.11 31.93
N LYS A 1176 9.34 23.09 31.82
CA LYS A 1176 9.79 23.91 32.94
C LYS A 1176 9.27 25.33 32.78
N HIS A 1177 8.39 25.73 33.68
CA HIS A 1177 7.88 27.11 33.72
C HIS A 1177 8.92 28.03 34.37
N LYS A 1178 8.99 29.30 33.95
CA LYS A 1178 9.97 30.29 34.47
C LYS A 1178 9.88 30.53 35.99
N ASP A 1179 8.72 30.31 36.60
CA ASP A 1179 8.49 30.43 38.04
C ASP A 1179 8.92 29.19 38.86
N GLY A 1180 9.57 28.22 38.20
CA GLY A 1180 10.04 26.98 38.82
C GLY A 1180 8.99 25.87 38.90
N ARG A 1181 7.75 26.07 38.40
CA ARG A 1181 6.81 24.95 38.24
C ARG A 1181 7.29 24.00 37.14
N LEU A 1182 6.98 22.73 37.31
CA LEU A 1182 7.37 21.65 36.40
C LEU A 1182 6.14 20.83 36.00
N MET A 1183 6.10 20.40 34.75
CA MET A 1183 5.18 19.38 34.25
C MET A 1183 5.94 18.35 33.39
N LEU A 1184 5.74 17.06 33.67
CA LEU A 1184 6.28 15.95 32.91
C LEU A 1184 5.13 15.28 32.15
N LEU A 1185 5.26 15.23 30.83
CA LEU A 1185 4.34 14.52 29.95
C LEU A 1185 4.96 13.16 29.63
N VAL A 1186 4.42 12.09 30.23
CA VAL A 1186 4.99 10.74 30.17
C VAL A 1186 4.16 9.89 29.21
N GLY A 1187 4.82 9.26 28.23
CA GLY A 1187 4.21 8.29 27.33
C GLY A 1187 4.92 6.95 27.38
N ASN A 1188 4.16 5.86 27.55
CA ASN A 1188 4.67 4.50 27.38
C ASN A 1188 4.48 4.04 25.94
N LEU A 1189 5.57 3.68 25.25
CA LEU A 1189 5.53 3.17 23.88
C LEU A 1189 5.57 1.64 23.79
N GLY A 1190 5.57 0.93 24.92
CA GLY A 1190 5.63 -0.53 24.94
C GLY A 1190 4.72 -1.15 26.00
N GLU A 1191 5.14 -2.31 26.49
CA GLU A 1191 4.37 -3.13 27.44
C GLU A 1191 4.22 -2.46 28.81
N LYS A 1192 3.35 -3.02 29.66
CA LYS A 1192 3.24 -2.57 31.05
C LYS A 1192 4.61 -2.57 31.74
N CYS A 1193 4.96 -1.50 32.45
CA CYS A 1193 6.27 -1.38 33.09
C CYS A 1193 6.25 -0.56 34.40
N GLN A 1194 7.28 -0.77 35.21
CA GLN A 1194 7.61 0.11 36.33
C GLN A 1194 8.54 1.21 35.82
N VAL A 1195 8.06 2.46 35.88
CA VAL A 1195 8.84 3.64 35.49
C VAL A 1195 9.64 4.11 36.68
N LYS A 1196 10.94 4.31 36.48
CA LYS A 1196 11.84 4.97 37.43
C LYS A 1196 12.43 6.21 36.77
N LEU A 1197 12.23 7.36 37.41
CA LEU A 1197 12.78 8.64 36.95
C LEU A 1197 14.11 8.92 37.65
N THR A 1198 15.04 9.47 36.89
CA THR A 1198 16.24 10.12 37.43
C THR A 1198 16.08 11.60 37.17
N VAL A 1199 15.99 12.37 38.25
CA VAL A 1199 15.78 13.82 38.23
C VAL A 1199 16.99 14.54 38.85
N PRO A 1200 17.29 15.77 38.44
CA PRO A 1200 18.29 16.61 39.10
C PRO A 1200 17.98 16.87 40.59
N ASP A 1201 19.01 17.11 41.40
CA ASP A 1201 18.90 17.26 42.87
C ASP A 1201 17.99 18.42 43.35
N ASN A 1202 17.69 19.38 42.46
CA ASN A 1202 16.79 20.50 42.71
C ASN A 1202 15.32 20.20 42.39
N PHE A 1203 14.96 18.97 42.05
CA PHE A 1203 13.56 18.56 41.87
C PHE A 1203 12.92 18.20 43.22
N VAL A 1204 11.71 18.71 43.46
CA VAL A 1204 10.96 18.40 44.69
C VAL A 1204 9.51 18.05 44.34
N ASP A 1205 9.04 16.94 44.94
CA ASP A 1205 7.64 16.50 45.02
C ASP A 1205 6.86 16.41 43.71
N LEU A 1206 6.96 15.26 43.03
CA LEU A 1206 6.12 14.93 41.88
C LEU A 1206 4.76 14.39 42.32
N VAL A 1207 3.70 14.90 41.69
CA VAL A 1207 2.31 14.48 41.90
C VAL A 1207 1.68 14.16 40.55
N ASN A 1208 0.96 13.05 40.45
CA ASN A 1208 0.17 12.75 39.26
C ASN A 1208 -1.04 13.70 39.19
N ALA A 1209 -1.13 14.48 38.11
CA ALA A 1209 -2.12 15.52 37.94
C ALA A 1209 -3.55 14.98 37.75
N GLU A 1210 -3.71 13.70 37.37
CA GLU A 1210 -5.03 13.10 37.15
C GLU A 1210 -5.68 12.62 38.44
N ASN A 1211 -4.89 12.07 39.38
CA ASN A 1211 -5.41 11.40 40.57
C ASN A 1211 -4.87 11.98 41.90
N GLY A 1212 -3.97 12.98 41.85
CA GLY A 1212 -3.38 13.61 43.02
C GLY A 1212 -2.37 12.75 43.78
N GLN A 1213 -2.00 11.58 43.26
CA GLN A 1213 -1.09 10.66 43.94
C GLN A 1213 0.35 11.19 43.90
N ARG A 1214 0.99 11.29 45.07
CA ARG A 1214 2.42 11.62 45.18
C ARG A 1214 3.28 10.47 44.67
N ILE A 1215 4.28 10.77 43.84
CA ILE A 1215 5.22 9.79 43.29
C ILE A 1215 6.37 9.57 44.27
N VAL A 1216 6.32 8.46 45.00
CA VAL A 1216 7.33 8.09 45.99
C VAL A 1216 8.56 7.50 45.28
N ASN A 1217 9.77 7.88 45.72
CA ASN A 1217 11.05 7.44 45.15
C ASN A 1217 11.16 7.64 43.63
N HIS A 1218 10.42 8.62 43.09
CA HIS A 1218 10.34 8.88 41.65
C HIS A 1218 10.02 7.63 40.81
N SER A 1219 9.18 6.75 41.36
CA SER A 1219 8.83 5.47 40.74
C SER A 1219 7.31 5.28 40.74
N PHE A 1220 6.77 4.80 39.61
CA PHE A 1220 5.34 4.51 39.45
C PHE A 1220 5.10 3.47 38.35
N GLU A 1221 3.96 2.80 38.40
CA GLU A 1221 3.57 1.83 37.38
C GLU A 1221 2.83 2.54 36.24
N LEU A 1222 3.11 2.16 34.99
CA LEU A 1222 2.41 2.64 33.81
C LEU A 1222 1.93 1.47 32.97
N LYS A 1223 0.66 1.50 32.57
CA LYS A 1223 0.04 0.45 31.74
C LYS A 1223 0.64 0.44 30.33
N LYS A 1224 0.44 -0.66 29.62
CA LYS A 1224 0.78 -0.77 28.19
C LYS A 1224 0.16 0.41 27.44
N HIS A 1225 0.99 1.08 26.62
CA HIS A 1225 0.57 2.14 25.72
C HIS A 1225 -0.17 3.33 26.38
N ASP A 1226 -0.04 3.51 27.69
CA ASP A 1226 -0.74 4.54 28.46
C ASP A 1226 0.14 5.78 28.69
N ASN A 1227 -0.47 6.85 29.21
CA ASN A 1227 0.21 8.10 29.51
C ASN A 1227 -0.01 8.55 30.97
N ALA A 1228 0.83 9.46 31.43
CA ALA A 1228 0.67 10.14 32.71
C ALA A 1228 1.15 11.60 32.63
N ILE A 1229 0.52 12.49 33.40
CA ILE A 1229 0.99 13.86 33.62
C ILE A 1229 1.44 13.98 35.07
N LEU A 1230 2.69 14.34 35.28
CA LEU A 1230 3.23 14.62 36.60
C LEU A 1230 3.51 16.11 36.74
N THR A 1231 3.18 16.71 37.88
CA THR A 1231 3.52 18.11 38.20
C THR A 1231 4.41 18.17 39.43
N GLY A 1232 5.25 19.20 39.52
CA GLY A 1232 6.16 19.40 40.65
C GLY A 1232 6.84 20.76 40.61
N ARG A 1233 7.97 20.89 41.31
CA ARG A 1233 8.83 22.09 41.24
C ARG A 1233 10.29 21.77 40.93
N TRP A 1234 10.88 22.66 40.16
CA TRP A 1234 12.30 22.76 39.86
C TRP A 1234 12.84 23.96 40.63
N LYS A 1235 13.67 23.72 41.66
CA LYS A 1235 14.28 24.77 42.49
C LYS A 1235 15.45 25.48 41.81
#